data_AF-A0A9W8M766-F1
#
_entry.id   AF-A0A9W8M766-F1
#
_cell.length_a   1.000
_cell.length_b   1.000
_cell.length_c   1.000
_cell.angle_alpha   90.00
_cell.angle_beta   90.00
_cell.angle_gamma   90.00
#
_symmetry.space_group_name_H-M   'P 1'
#
loop_
_entity.id
_entity.type
_entity.pdbx_description
1 polymer ?
#
loop_
_entity_poly.entity_id
_entity_poly.type
_entity_poly.pdbx_seq_one_letter_code
_entity_poly.pdbx_strand_id
1 'polypeptide(L)'
;MEKVQQNPHEHIRQQIQVLACYAGMDLREGARLAEEEKSRSAEMQTKLDSISTELGDEFIDGMQPLFDTRKARCFDSSWNWMRPGLLQMLAASLSILQATNDDSLEPVIKLLLELHDVCTQSLTRPPVYRELSAPTGPHVNFELDFGSDSTMTYSEVPRPDEPSFVDFVEHMRQQTAPDMPPLIHFKKQSGGSAWSYCAELSIMYYEGLSRISGGGLSFSGQTALVTGCGWGSIGADIVSGLLSGGAKVIAMTSSYSRKTTLFFEDMYRTHGARGSELIVVPFNQGSTGDIKQLVDYIYSNPGVDKGLGWDLDYVFPFAAISDIGSLATNLGSHSEFVQRVLLTNVVRLLGSIKDAKERLGYETQPSLVVLPLSPNHGNFGGDGLYGECKIGLETAFNRWKSESWQDYLSIVGAVIGWTRSTGLMSSNNLVAQDIERLGVRTFSTREMTFSILGLLYFGIRDIAYCQPILADLNGGFGAIEDIGNVVSKARISIQRKSSTLQVISRETCLEYAAMVPRGHSKTGATTDERPLAKHKHHFPAPRHYNQLQRLRHLQDMVNLDKVVVVTGYGEVSSYGNAETRWEMEAYGEFSLEGCIKIAWIMCLIKHFNGTLKTTGATYVGWVDAKTEEPIGDVEVKPHYEEYILAHTGIRLIEPEMAHGYDPNKRPLLREIQLEHDMEPFEATADEAATFKAQNGSNVDIWENTSGGSWSVKFLKGALIRVPIALQVDRLVAALVPTGWSPAIYGIPDDLAKQVDQVTCYALVATVEALVRSGITDPYELYQYFYVSQVGNTTGSVLGGTQSIQDMFKSRFLDKGLKNDVLQETFISTIQAWVSMLLMSSSGPVKPAVGACATTVLSIDTAIETIQSGKTRVMIAGSVDDFTEETTVEFANMGATSSSVEEFARGRTLSEMCRPCTSTRNGFIEGQGAGIVTLMSASAAIEFGAPIYEIIAMSGTATDKQGQSVPAPGKGVLTSAREACDNSLPLRLLNFDYRRRQLQRHLSALEALKQEELADLPTDTVELSTMRYAGEIEKSCQRQCRSLQDAWGNEFWKNDPEFSPLRGSLAVWGLTADGVVPWHIDGHVVPVVCQKWLTGHPKGPAASFMPNGVIQSLRTGLIPGNRNADNIDKELEANDYGLYLSKSIQTSGIKAGLIKSFGFGQVGDELLVVHPDYLLATLTQEQLDEYNVKLQQRSAKSERYWQDTLVGNHPFLQVKSHPPYTAGQEKSVYLNPLVRAKHDSKSGEYKF
;
A
#
# COMPACT_ATOMS: atom_id res chain seq x y z
N MET A 1 -65.62 32.77 -8.45
CA MET A 1 -64.52 32.89 -9.44
C MET A 1 -64.06 31.52 -9.93
N GLU A 2 -63.85 30.51 -9.06
CA GLU A 2 -63.51 29.14 -9.49
C GLU A 2 -64.54 28.48 -10.44
N LYS A 3 -65.86 28.68 -10.25
CA LYS A 3 -66.89 28.19 -11.20
C LYS A 3 -66.80 28.83 -12.60
N VAL A 4 -66.21 30.01 -12.73
CA VAL A 4 -66.03 30.70 -14.04
C VAL A 4 -64.76 30.18 -14.75
N GLN A 5 -63.77 29.71 -14.00
CA GLN A 5 -62.60 29.00 -14.54
C GLN A 5 -62.89 27.52 -14.87
N GLN A 6 -63.85 26.88 -14.20
CA GLN A 6 -64.24 25.47 -14.49
C GLN A 6 -64.83 25.28 -15.90
N ASN A 7 -65.64 26.23 -16.40
CA ASN A 7 -66.34 26.09 -17.67
C ASN A 7 -65.38 26.07 -18.91
N PRO A 8 -64.34 26.92 -18.99
CA PRO A 8 -63.29 26.80 -20.01
C PRO A 8 -62.47 25.51 -19.92
N HIS A 9 -62.11 25.05 -18.71
CA HIS A 9 -61.33 23.81 -18.55
C HIS A 9 -62.12 22.58 -18.97
N GLU A 10 -63.43 22.54 -18.69
CA GLU A 10 -64.32 21.47 -19.13
C GLU A 10 -64.47 21.45 -20.65
N HIS A 11 -64.59 22.63 -21.27
CA HIS A 11 -64.61 22.77 -22.71
C HIS A 11 -63.28 22.34 -23.38
N ILE A 12 -62.14 22.75 -22.84
CA ILE A 12 -60.80 22.33 -23.31
C ILE A 12 -60.64 20.81 -23.18
N ARG A 13 -61.10 20.21 -22.06
CA ARG A 13 -61.04 18.76 -21.86
C ARG A 13 -61.88 18.00 -22.89
N GLN A 14 -63.06 18.50 -23.22
CA GLN A 14 -63.90 17.93 -24.28
C GLN A 14 -63.21 18.04 -25.65
N GLN A 15 -62.58 19.18 -25.96
CA GLN A 15 -61.81 19.35 -27.20
C GLN A 15 -60.64 18.37 -27.28
N ILE A 16 -59.86 18.20 -26.21
CA ILE A 16 -58.76 17.23 -26.13
C ILE A 16 -59.30 15.81 -26.36
N GLN A 17 -60.44 15.46 -25.75
CA GLN A 17 -61.05 14.14 -25.90
C GLN A 17 -61.46 13.86 -27.36
N VAL A 18 -62.07 14.84 -28.04
CA VAL A 18 -62.46 14.73 -29.45
C VAL A 18 -61.23 14.63 -30.36
N LEU A 19 -60.19 15.43 -30.10
CA LEU A 19 -58.93 15.38 -30.85
C LEU A 19 -58.21 14.03 -30.68
N ALA A 20 -58.18 13.49 -29.47
CA ALA A 20 -57.61 12.16 -29.21
C ALA A 20 -58.36 11.05 -29.95
N CYS A 21 -59.70 11.09 -29.95
CA CYS A 21 -60.53 10.15 -30.72
C CYS A 21 -60.26 10.26 -32.24
N TYR A 22 -60.11 11.48 -32.76
CA TYR A 22 -59.78 11.70 -34.17
C TYR A 22 -58.37 11.20 -34.53
N ALA A 23 -57.40 11.40 -33.64
CA ALA A 23 -56.02 10.93 -33.82
C ALA A 23 -55.85 9.41 -33.57
N GLY A 24 -56.91 8.69 -33.17
CA GLY A 24 -56.84 7.27 -32.80
C GLY A 24 -56.03 6.99 -31.53
N MET A 25 -55.83 8.01 -30.67
CA MET A 25 -55.03 7.92 -29.45
C MET A 25 -55.91 7.60 -28.23
N ASP A 26 -55.60 6.52 -27.52
CA ASP A 26 -56.22 6.25 -26.21
C ASP A 26 -55.44 6.94 -25.08
N LEU A 27 -55.99 8.06 -24.60
CA LEU A 27 -55.42 8.84 -23.50
C LEU A 27 -55.28 8.06 -22.17
N ARG A 28 -55.93 6.89 -22.04
CA ARG A 28 -55.89 6.05 -20.83
C ARG A 28 -55.03 4.81 -20.99
N GLU A 29 -54.46 4.56 -22.17
CA GLU A 29 -53.69 3.35 -22.44
C GLU A 29 -52.51 3.18 -21.46
N GLY A 30 -51.74 4.25 -21.25
CA GLY A 30 -50.63 4.23 -20.28
C GLY A 30 -51.08 3.95 -18.84
N ALA A 31 -52.23 4.48 -18.43
CA ALA A 31 -52.78 4.21 -17.10
C ALA A 31 -53.28 2.76 -16.96
N ARG A 32 -53.85 2.18 -18.01
CA ARG A 32 -54.26 0.77 -18.04
C ARG A 32 -53.05 -0.16 -18.00
N LEU A 33 -52.02 0.09 -18.81
CA LEU A 33 -50.77 -0.67 -18.80
C LEU A 33 -50.08 -0.60 -17.43
N ALA A 34 -50.07 0.58 -16.80
CA ALA A 34 -49.55 0.73 -15.45
C ALA A 34 -50.34 -0.09 -14.40
N GLU A 35 -51.67 -0.15 -14.52
CA GLU A 35 -52.51 -0.95 -13.60
C GLU A 35 -52.35 -2.46 -13.84
N GLU A 36 -52.17 -2.89 -15.09
CA GLU A 36 -51.85 -4.27 -15.45
C GLU A 36 -50.48 -4.68 -14.88
N GLU A 37 -49.44 -3.86 -15.06
CA GLU A 37 -48.10 -4.13 -14.51
C GLU A 37 -48.09 -4.09 -12.97
N LYS A 38 -48.86 -3.18 -12.35
CA LYS A 38 -49.04 -3.15 -10.90
C LYS A 38 -49.70 -4.43 -10.38
N SER A 39 -50.70 -4.94 -11.09
CA SER A 39 -51.35 -6.21 -10.75
C SER A 39 -50.39 -7.39 -10.88
N ARG A 40 -49.59 -7.44 -11.95
CA ARG A 40 -48.53 -8.45 -12.13
C ARG A 40 -47.46 -8.38 -11.04
N SER A 41 -47.02 -7.18 -10.69
CA SER A 41 -46.06 -6.95 -9.60
C SER A 41 -46.62 -7.41 -8.26
N ALA A 42 -47.91 -7.20 -7.99
CA ALA A 42 -48.56 -7.67 -6.77
C ALA A 42 -48.68 -9.21 -6.74
N GLU A 43 -48.99 -9.85 -7.87
CA GLU A 43 -49.00 -11.31 -7.98
C GLU A 43 -47.59 -11.90 -7.75
N MET A 44 -46.56 -11.30 -8.35
CA MET A 44 -45.16 -11.71 -8.12
C MET A 44 -44.73 -11.51 -6.68
N GLN A 45 -45.09 -10.38 -6.06
CA GLN A 45 -44.80 -10.12 -4.65
C GLN A 45 -45.48 -11.16 -3.75
N THR A 46 -46.75 -11.51 -4.01
CA THR A 46 -47.46 -12.54 -3.25
C THR A 46 -46.75 -13.91 -3.32
N LYS A 47 -46.19 -14.25 -4.49
CA LYS A 47 -45.38 -15.48 -4.65
C LYS A 47 -44.07 -15.42 -3.87
N LEU A 48 -43.38 -14.28 -3.90
CA LEU A 48 -42.15 -14.07 -3.11
C LEU A 48 -42.43 -14.12 -1.60
N ASP A 49 -43.51 -13.50 -1.14
CA ASP A 49 -43.93 -13.50 0.26
C ASP A 49 -44.27 -14.91 0.73
N SER A 50 -44.90 -15.74 -0.12
CA SER A 50 -45.14 -17.15 0.18
C SER A 50 -43.84 -17.94 0.36
N ILE A 51 -42.81 -17.67 -0.45
CA ILE A 51 -41.50 -18.34 -0.33
C ILE A 51 -40.78 -17.87 0.94
N SER A 52 -40.77 -16.57 1.24
CA SER A 52 -40.22 -16.01 2.48
C SER A 52 -40.93 -16.55 3.71
N THR A 53 -42.25 -16.75 3.66
CA THR A 53 -43.02 -17.35 4.76
C THR A 53 -42.63 -18.80 5.02
N GLU A 54 -42.39 -19.60 3.96
CA GLU A 54 -42.04 -21.02 4.09
C GLU A 54 -40.59 -21.25 4.55
N LEU A 55 -39.64 -20.51 3.97
CA LEU A 55 -38.21 -20.74 4.20
C LEU A 55 -37.58 -19.81 5.24
N GLY A 56 -38.20 -18.65 5.48
CA GLY A 56 -37.64 -17.56 6.28
C GLY A 56 -36.50 -16.80 5.58
N ASP A 57 -36.26 -15.58 6.03
CA ASP A 57 -35.31 -14.66 5.39
C ASP A 57 -33.85 -15.11 5.56
N GLU A 58 -33.47 -15.68 6.70
CA GLU A 58 -32.09 -16.15 6.95
C GLU A 58 -31.67 -17.27 5.98
N PHE A 59 -32.59 -18.17 5.62
CA PHE A 59 -32.35 -19.20 4.61
C PHE A 59 -32.23 -18.59 3.21
N ILE A 60 -33.11 -17.63 2.87
CA ILE A 60 -33.14 -16.97 1.56
C ILE A 60 -31.88 -16.13 1.32
N ASP A 61 -31.47 -15.35 2.32
CA ASP A 61 -30.26 -14.56 2.30
C ASP A 61 -29.03 -15.47 2.32
N GLY A 62 -29.08 -16.52 3.15
CA GLY A 62 -28.04 -17.53 3.26
C GLY A 62 -27.77 -18.30 1.97
N MET A 63 -28.74 -18.44 1.06
CA MET A 63 -28.56 -19.18 -0.20
C MET A 63 -28.10 -18.32 -1.39
N GLN A 64 -27.87 -17.01 -1.21
CA GLN A 64 -27.46 -16.13 -2.30
C GLN A 64 -26.10 -16.53 -2.89
N PRO A 65 -25.93 -16.58 -4.22
CA PRO A 65 -24.68 -16.97 -4.85
C PRO A 65 -23.57 -15.95 -4.60
N LEU A 66 -22.34 -16.45 -4.41
CA LEU A 66 -21.16 -15.63 -4.12
C LEU A 66 -20.00 -15.90 -5.10
N PHE A 67 -19.96 -17.09 -5.69
CA PHE A 67 -18.91 -17.51 -6.61
C PHE A 67 -18.89 -16.70 -7.91
N ASP A 68 -17.70 -16.19 -8.26
CA ASP A 68 -17.42 -15.49 -9.51
C ASP A 68 -15.98 -15.78 -9.90
N THR A 69 -15.77 -16.33 -11.10
CA THR A 69 -14.44 -16.71 -11.60
C THR A 69 -13.50 -15.51 -11.72
N ARG A 70 -14.02 -14.30 -11.93
CA ARG A 70 -13.23 -13.07 -12.02
C ARG A 70 -12.62 -12.67 -10.67
N LYS A 71 -13.20 -13.14 -9.56
CA LYS A 71 -12.73 -12.88 -8.20
C LYS A 71 -11.71 -13.91 -7.70
N ALA A 72 -11.40 -14.93 -8.50
CA ALA A 72 -10.38 -15.91 -8.16
C ALA A 72 -9.00 -15.24 -8.05
N ARG A 73 -8.31 -15.42 -6.92
CA ARG A 73 -6.93 -14.99 -6.69
C ARG A 73 -6.02 -16.20 -6.82
N CYS A 74 -5.03 -16.15 -7.71
CA CYS A 74 -4.03 -17.20 -7.86
C CYS A 74 -2.68 -16.73 -7.29
N PHE A 75 -2.07 -17.57 -6.46
CA PHE A 75 -0.75 -17.38 -5.87
C PHE A 75 0.15 -18.56 -6.26
N ASP A 76 1.19 -18.29 -7.05
CA ASP A 76 2.13 -19.28 -7.59
C ASP A 76 3.61 -18.83 -7.52
N SER A 77 3.87 -17.60 -7.06
CA SER A 77 5.20 -16.96 -7.07
C SER A 77 6.14 -17.37 -5.91
N SER A 78 6.14 -18.65 -5.53
CA SER A 78 7.02 -19.21 -4.48
C SER A 78 8.52 -18.91 -4.70
N TRP A 79 8.95 -18.81 -5.96
CA TRP A 79 10.33 -18.46 -6.36
C TRP A 79 10.80 -17.10 -5.85
N ASN A 80 9.87 -16.16 -5.63
CA ASN A 80 10.18 -14.84 -5.07
C ASN A 80 10.19 -14.88 -3.54
N TRP A 81 9.16 -15.44 -2.90
CA TRP A 81 8.91 -15.27 -1.45
C TRP A 81 9.92 -15.93 -0.51
N MET A 82 10.65 -16.95 -0.99
CA MET A 82 11.74 -17.55 -0.23
C MET A 82 12.91 -16.58 -0.01
N ARG A 83 13.19 -15.67 -0.96
CA ARG A 83 14.35 -14.76 -0.89
C ARG A 83 14.17 -13.68 0.19
N PRO A 84 13.04 -12.94 0.29
CA PRO A 84 12.77 -12.03 1.40
C PRO A 84 12.76 -12.71 2.77
N GLY A 85 12.20 -13.92 2.87
CA GLY A 85 12.17 -14.68 4.12
C GLY A 85 13.58 -14.97 4.65
N LEU A 86 14.51 -15.36 3.76
CA LEU A 86 15.92 -15.54 4.11
C LEU A 86 16.56 -14.25 4.60
N LEU A 87 16.32 -13.12 3.93
CA LEU A 87 16.84 -11.82 4.35
C LEU A 87 16.31 -11.37 5.72
N GLN A 88 15.03 -11.62 6.00
CA GLN A 88 14.44 -11.34 7.32
C GLN A 88 15.06 -12.19 8.42
N MET A 89 15.27 -13.48 8.17
CA MET A 89 15.95 -14.38 9.11
C MET A 89 17.39 -13.91 9.39
N LEU A 90 18.10 -13.46 8.36
CA LEU A 90 19.45 -12.92 8.49
C LEU A 90 19.48 -11.62 9.30
N ALA A 91 18.59 -10.68 8.98
CA ALA A 91 18.48 -9.42 9.70
C ALA A 91 18.16 -9.64 11.19
N ALA A 92 17.22 -10.54 11.50
CA ALA A 92 16.89 -10.91 12.87
C ALA A 92 18.08 -11.53 13.62
N SER A 93 18.80 -12.47 12.97
CA SER A 93 19.97 -13.13 13.58
C SER A 93 21.10 -12.14 13.87
N LEU A 94 21.38 -11.22 12.94
CA LEU A 94 22.36 -10.14 13.13
C LEU A 94 21.96 -9.21 14.28
N SER A 95 20.67 -8.91 14.42
CA SER A 95 20.18 -8.03 15.47
C SER A 95 20.36 -8.66 16.87
N ILE A 96 20.17 -9.98 16.98
CA ILE A 96 20.41 -10.74 18.21
C ILE A 96 21.91 -10.77 18.57
N LEU A 97 22.79 -10.98 17.59
CA LEU A 97 24.24 -10.92 17.83
C LEU A 97 24.71 -9.53 18.28
N GLN A 98 24.21 -8.48 17.63
CA GLN A 98 24.51 -7.10 18.04
C GLN A 98 24.03 -6.79 19.46
N ALA A 99 22.86 -7.31 19.87
CA ALA A 99 22.35 -7.16 21.23
C ALA A 99 23.19 -7.89 22.30
N THR A 100 23.94 -8.92 21.90
CA THR A 100 24.78 -9.74 22.80
C THR A 100 26.24 -9.26 22.86
N ASN A 101 26.59 -8.15 22.18
CA ASN A 101 27.95 -7.61 22.07
C ASN A 101 29.00 -8.61 21.54
N ASP A 102 28.56 -9.65 20.82
CA ASP A 102 29.45 -10.55 20.11
C ASP A 102 29.64 -10.04 18.68
N ASP A 103 30.78 -9.41 18.41
CA ASP A 103 31.13 -8.89 17.08
C ASP A 103 31.52 -10.02 16.09
N SER A 104 31.60 -11.27 16.54
CA SER A 104 31.92 -12.40 15.66
C SER A 104 30.69 -12.82 14.84
N LEU A 105 30.75 -12.63 13.52
CA LEU A 105 29.72 -13.11 12.58
C LEU A 105 29.78 -14.64 12.36
N GLU A 106 30.69 -15.35 13.04
CA GLU A 106 30.93 -16.78 12.86
C GLU A 106 29.69 -17.65 13.08
N PRO A 107 28.84 -17.45 14.11
CA PRO A 107 27.65 -18.27 14.31
C PRO A 107 26.64 -18.15 13.17
N VAL A 108 26.44 -16.93 12.64
CA VAL A 108 25.53 -16.68 11.52
C VAL A 108 26.08 -17.27 10.22
N ILE A 109 27.40 -17.13 9.98
CA ILE A 109 28.06 -17.74 8.82
C ILE A 109 27.94 -19.27 8.87
N LYS A 110 28.16 -19.88 10.05
CA LYS A 110 28.01 -21.33 10.23
C LYS A 110 26.58 -21.80 9.94
N LEU A 111 25.58 -21.12 10.51
CA LEU A 111 24.17 -21.40 10.23
C LEU A 111 23.85 -21.30 8.73
N LEU A 112 24.39 -20.30 8.04
CA LEU A 112 24.20 -20.12 6.61
C LEU A 112 24.83 -21.25 5.78
N LEU A 113 26.04 -21.69 6.14
CA LEU A 113 26.70 -22.81 5.47
C LEU A 113 25.91 -24.11 5.66
N GLU A 114 25.45 -24.38 6.89
CA GLU A 114 24.60 -25.53 7.18
C GLU A 114 23.29 -25.48 6.38
N LEU A 115 22.63 -24.31 6.33
CA LEU A 115 21.41 -24.12 5.55
C LEU A 115 21.67 -24.29 4.04
N HIS A 116 22.76 -23.74 3.52
CA HIS A 116 23.16 -23.89 2.13
C HIS A 116 23.37 -25.36 1.77
N ASP A 117 24.05 -26.13 2.61
CA ASP A 117 24.30 -27.55 2.38
C ASP A 117 22.99 -28.36 2.40
N VAL A 118 22.09 -28.09 3.35
CA VAL A 118 20.76 -28.72 3.42
C VAL A 118 19.92 -28.37 2.19
N CYS A 119 19.90 -27.10 1.78
CA CYS A 119 19.19 -26.65 0.58
C CYS A 119 19.74 -27.32 -0.68
N THR A 120 21.06 -27.40 -0.83
CA THR A 120 21.73 -28.04 -1.98
C THR A 120 21.38 -29.52 -2.08
N GLN A 121 21.38 -30.24 -0.95
CA GLN A 121 20.96 -31.65 -0.89
C GLN A 121 19.47 -31.85 -1.18
N SER A 122 18.65 -30.82 -0.98
CA SER A 122 17.19 -30.86 -1.15
C SER A 122 16.72 -30.41 -2.53
N LEU A 123 17.57 -29.83 -3.38
CA LEU A 123 17.22 -29.33 -4.72
C LEU A 123 16.50 -30.38 -5.59
N THR A 124 16.93 -31.63 -5.50
CA THR A 124 16.37 -32.77 -6.28
C THR A 124 15.22 -33.50 -5.57
N ARG A 125 14.91 -33.15 -4.33
CA ARG A 125 13.85 -33.77 -3.54
C ARG A 125 12.56 -32.96 -3.66
N PRO A 126 11.38 -33.60 -3.60
CA PRO A 126 10.13 -32.88 -3.57
C PRO A 126 9.96 -32.17 -2.20
N PRO A 127 9.23 -31.05 -2.14
CA PRO A 127 8.93 -30.38 -0.88
C PRO A 127 8.07 -31.27 0.02
N VAL A 128 8.17 -31.07 1.33
CA VAL A 128 7.48 -31.90 2.33
C VAL A 128 6.85 -31.03 3.41
N TYR A 129 5.65 -31.43 3.84
CA TYR A 129 5.04 -30.97 5.07
C TYR A 129 5.70 -31.62 6.28
N ARG A 130 6.11 -30.81 7.24
CA ARG A 130 6.55 -31.22 8.58
C ARG A 130 6.05 -30.20 9.59
N GLU A 131 5.48 -30.69 10.69
CA GLU A 131 5.09 -29.83 11.81
C GLU A 131 6.26 -29.71 12.78
N LEU A 132 6.75 -28.49 12.97
CA LEU A 132 7.93 -28.17 13.79
C LEU A 132 7.58 -27.36 15.03
N SER A 133 6.32 -26.92 15.18
CA SER A 133 5.90 -26.19 16.38
C SER A 133 5.78 -27.11 17.60
N ALA A 134 5.86 -26.52 18.79
CA ALA A 134 5.65 -27.27 20.02
C ALA A 134 4.14 -27.51 20.26
N PRO A 135 3.71 -28.73 20.57
CA PRO A 135 2.36 -29.01 21.06
C PRO A 135 2.00 -28.13 22.27
N THR A 136 0.79 -27.57 22.28
CA THR A 136 0.32 -26.65 23.33
C THR A 136 -0.89 -27.21 24.07
N GLY A 137 -1.10 -26.75 25.30
CA GLY A 137 -2.24 -27.09 26.15
C GLY A 137 -2.98 -25.84 26.65
N PRO A 138 -4.26 -25.99 27.04
CA PRO A 138 -5.07 -24.87 27.50
C PRO A 138 -4.71 -24.48 28.93
N HIS A 139 -4.50 -23.19 29.16
CA HIS A 139 -4.23 -22.66 30.50
C HIS A 139 -5.09 -21.43 30.80
N VAL A 140 -5.84 -21.49 31.91
CA VAL A 140 -6.64 -20.37 32.41
C VAL A 140 -5.96 -19.74 33.62
N ASN A 141 -5.58 -18.47 33.47
CA ASN A 141 -4.98 -17.66 34.54
C ASN A 141 -6.03 -16.75 35.18
N PHE A 142 -5.91 -16.59 36.49
CA PHE A 142 -6.67 -15.63 37.28
C PHE A 142 -5.66 -14.69 37.93
N GLU A 143 -5.54 -13.47 37.41
CA GLU A 143 -4.64 -12.48 37.97
C GLU A 143 -5.42 -11.55 38.90
N LEU A 144 -4.91 -11.43 40.13
CA LEU A 144 -5.37 -10.46 41.13
C LEU A 144 -4.54 -9.21 40.96
N ASP A 145 -5.13 -8.17 40.38
CA ASP A 145 -4.52 -6.85 40.34
C ASP A 145 -5.16 -5.97 41.42
N PHE A 146 -4.32 -5.41 42.30
CA PHE A 146 -4.74 -4.56 43.40
C PHE A 146 -4.75 -3.10 42.91
N GLY A 147 -5.80 -2.74 42.17
CA GLY A 147 -5.94 -1.41 41.56
C GLY A 147 -6.85 -1.37 40.33
N SER A 148 -7.10 -2.54 39.70
CA SER A 148 -8.01 -2.73 38.58
C SER A 148 -8.93 -3.96 38.82
N ASP A 149 -9.94 -4.18 37.97
CA ASP A 149 -10.78 -5.39 38.07
C ASP A 149 -9.93 -6.65 37.80
N SER A 150 -10.04 -7.70 38.62
CA SER A 150 -9.29 -8.94 38.41
C SER A 150 -9.61 -9.53 37.03
N THR A 151 -8.58 -9.78 36.22
CA THR A 151 -8.70 -10.24 34.85
C THR A 151 -8.55 -11.77 34.75
N MET A 152 -9.44 -12.40 33.97
CA MET A 152 -9.37 -13.82 33.64
C MET A 152 -8.84 -13.93 32.20
N THR A 153 -7.72 -14.63 32.02
CA THR A 153 -7.05 -14.75 30.71
C THR A 153 -6.88 -16.22 30.32
N TYR A 154 -7.15 -16.53 29.05
CA TYR A 154 -6.88 -17.82 28.43
C TYR A 154 -5.56 -17.72 27.64
N SER A 155 -4.70 -18.74 27.77
CA SER A 155 -3.46 -18.83 27.01
C SER A 155 -3.18 -20.28 26.57
N GLU A 156 -2.51 -20.42 25.44
CA GLU A 156 -1.95 -21.67 24.94
C GLU A 156 -0.51 -21.80 25.44
N VAL A 157 -0.22 -22.82 26.24
CA VAL A 157 1.12 -23.02 26.85
C VAL A 157 1.75 -24.30 26.30
N PRO A 158 3.04 -24.30 25.88
CA PRO A 158 3.72 -25.52 25.46
C PRO A 158 3.64 -26.62 26.52
N ARG A 159 3.36 -27.86 26.11
CA ARG A 159 3.25 -28.99 27.04
C ARG A 159 4.64 -29.44 27.51
N PRO A 160 4.92 -29.51 28.81
CA PRO A 160 6.24 -29.93 29.31
C PRO A 160 6.61 -31.35 28.90
N ASP A 161 5.62 -32.24 28.84
CA ASP A 161 5.80 -33.67 28.55
C ASP A 161 5.84 -33.97 27.03
N GLU A 162 5.57 -32.99 26.17
CA GLU A 162 5.56 -33.11 24.71
C GLU A 162 6.31 -31.95 24.05
N PRO A 163 7.65 -31.94 24.07
CA PRO A 163 8.42 -30.86 23.45
C PRO A 163 8.36 -30.88 21.92
N SER A 164 7.98 -32.00 21.29
CA SER A 164 7.88 -32.15 19.84
C SER A 164 6.67 -32.96 19.38
N PHE A 165 6.36 -32.88 18.08
CA PHE A 165 5.33 -33.72 17.47
C PHE A 165 5.69 -35.22 17.41
N VAL A 166 6.95 -35.60 17.62
CA VAL A 166 7.31 -37.02 17.80
C VAL A 166 6.78 -37.52 19.14
N ASP A 167 6.93 -36.72 20.20
CA ASP A 167 6.44 -37.04 21.54
C ASP A 167 4.90 -37.02 21.58
N PHE A 168 4.28 -36.09 20.85
CA PHE A 168 2.82 -36.09 20.64
C PHE A 168 2.33 -37.41 20.05
N VAL A 169 2.99 -37.92 19.00
CA VAL A 169 2.62 -39.19 18.36
C VAL A 169 2.73 -40.35 19.34
N GLU A 170 3.82 -40.41 20.12
CA GLU A 170 4.01 -41.45 21.13
C GLU A 170 2.98 -41.36 22.25
N HIS A 171 2.64 -40.16 22.74
CA HIS A 171 1.58 -40.00 23.74
C HIS A 171 0.23 -40.44 23.16
N MET A 172 -0.14 -39.99 21.95
CA MET A 172 -1.41 -40.40 21.34
C MET A 172 -1.50 -41.91 21.14
N ARG A 173 -0.37 -42.60 20.95
CA ARG A 173 -0.28 -44.06 20.77
C ARG A 173 -0.46 -44.85 22.08
N GLN A 174 -0.20 -44.25 23.24
CA GLN A 174 -0.28 -44.95 24.52
C GLN A 174 -1.70 -45.46 24.80
N GLN A 175 -1.79 -46.73 25.20
CA GLN A 175 -3.04 -47.35 25.66
C GLN A 175 -3.11 -47.29 27.18
N THR A 176 -4.26 -46.88 27.72
CA THR A 176 -4.52 -46.88 29.16
C THR A 176 -4.75 -48.28 29.73
N ALA A 177 -5.19 -49.24 28.91
CA ALA A 177 -5.33 -50.66 29.23
C ALA A 177 -5.21 -51.53 27.95
N PRO A 178 -4.83 -52.82 28.04
CA PRO A 178 -4.59 -53.69 26.87
C PRO A 178 -5.79 -53.86 25.92
N ASP A 179 -7.01 -53.73 26.44
CA ASP A 179 -8.27 -53.88 25.69
C ASP A 179 -8.89 -52.54 25.26
N MET A 180 -8.25 -51.41 25.59
CA MET A 180 -8.74 -50.06 25.26
C MET A 180 -8.04 -49.50 24.02
N PRO A 181 -8.78 -48.84 23.12
CA PRO A 181 -8.17 -48.21 21.96
C PRO A 181 -7.30 -46.99 22.37
N PRO A 182 -6.26 -46.65 21.60
CA PRO A 182 -5.51 -45.40 21.78
C PRO A 182 -6.40 -44.17 21.60
N LEU A 183 -5.91 -42.99 22.05
CA LEU A 183 -6.64 -41.72 21.96
C LEU A 183 -7.01 -41.33 20.53
N ILE A 184 -6.19 -41.76 19.55
CA ILE A 184 -6.48 -41.69 18.12
C ILE A 184 -6.49 -43.11 17.57
N HIS A 185 -7.56 -43.54 16.90
CA HIS A 185 -7.62 -44.91 16.42
C HIS A 185 -8.54 -45.07 15.21
N PHE A 186 -8.40 -46.19 14.53
CA PHE A 186 -9.18 -46.50 13.34
C PHE A 186 -10.22 -47.56 13.65
N LYS A 187 -11.37 -47.45 12.98
CA LYS A 187 -12.44 -48.44 13.05
C LYS A 187 -12.62 -49.10 11.69
N LYS A 188 -12.97 -50.39 11.71
CA LYS A 188 -13.32 -51.19 10.54
C LYS A 188 -14.73 -51.74 10.72
N GLN A 189 -15.45 -51.85 9.61
CA GLN A 189 -16.79 -52.43 9.58
C GLN A 189 -16.70 -53.97 9.63
N SER A 190 -17.29 -54.60 10.64
CA SER A 190 -17.24 -56.06 10.86
C SER A 190 -18.56 -56.71 10.44
N GLY A 191 -18.60 -57.45 9.32
CA GLY A 191 -19.69 -58.39 8.93
C GLY A 191 -21.15 -57.91 8.93
N GLY A 192 -21.40 -56.63 9.22
CA GLY A 192 -22.67 -55.94 9.45
C GLY A 192 -22.43 -54.42 9.60
N SER A 193 -23.44 -53.64 10.01
CA SER A 193 -23.34 -52.16 10.04
C SER A 193 -22.48 -51.57 11.17
N ALA A 194 -21.89 -52.40 12.05
CA ALA A 194 -21.16 -51.93 13.24
C ALA A 194 -19.67 -51.65 12.96
N TRP A 195 -19.18 -50.51 13.45
CA TRP A 195 -17.78 -50.09 13.41
C TRP A 195 -17.04 -50.52 14.69
N SER A 196 -15.98 -51.31 14.56
CA SER A 196 -15.16 -51.79 15.68
C SER A 196 -13.71 -51.33 15.55
N TYR A 197 -13.01 -51.13 16.67
CA TYR A 197 -11.59 -50.79 16.71
C TYR A 197 -10.74 -51.76 15.85
N CYS A 198 -9.83 -51.19 15.05
CA CYS A 198 -8.92 -51.92 14.19
C CYS A 198 -7.47 -51.57 14.56
N ALA A 199 -6.81 -52.50 15.28
CA ALA A 199 -5.42 -52.35 15.68
C ALA A 199 -4.48 -52.22 14.48
N GLU A 200 -4.69 -53.01 13.41
CA GLU A 200 -3.85 -53.02 12.20
C GLU A 200 -3.78 -51.63 11.53
N LEU A 201 -4.95 -51.02 11.27
CA LEU A 201 -5.04 -49.69 10.66
C LEU A 201 -4.47 -48.60 11.58
N SER A 202 -4.70 -48.73 12.89
CA SER A 202 -4.19 -47.77 13.87
C SER A 202 -2.66 -47.81 13.93
N ILE A 203 -2.05 -49.01 13.97
CA ILE A 203 -0.59 -49.17 13.93
C ILE A 203 0.00 -48.56 12.65
N MET A 204 -0.60 -48.84 11.49
CA MET A 204 -0.15 -48.29 10.21
C MET A 204 -0.22 -46.76 10.18
N TYR A 205 -1.26 -46.17 10.76
CA TYR A 205 -1.39 -44.72 10.86
C TYR A 205 -0.31 -44.11 11.77
N TYR A 206 -0.02 -44.69 12.93
CA TYR A 206 1.06 -44.21 13.81
C TYR A 206 2.45 -44.37 13.18
N GLU A 207 2.71 -45.43 12.42
CA GLU A 207 3.92 -45.57 11.62
C GLU A 207 4.01 -44.46 10.56
N GLY A 208 2.87 -44.13 9.94
CA GLY A 208 2.72 -42.99 9.04
C GLY A 208 3.08 -41.68 9.72
N LEU A 209 2.41 -41.33 10.83
CA LEU A 209 2.67 -40.11 11.59
C LEU A 209 4.13 -40.00 12.03
N SER A 210 4.74 -41.09 12.52
CA SER A 210 6.15 -41.12 12.91
C SER A 210 7.08 -40.80 11.73
N ARG A 211 6.76 -41.34 10.53
CA ARG A 211 7.49 -41.02 9.30
C ARG A 211 7.27 -39.58 8.84
N ILE A 212 6.08 -39.00 9.04
CA ILE A 212 5.80 -37.60 8.72
C ILE A 212 6.61 -36.68 9.66
N SER A 213 6.63 -36.96 10.97
CA SER A 213 7.41 -36.17 11.94
C SER A 213 8.92 -36.20 11.63
N GLY A 214 9.45 -37.36 11.19
CA GLY A 214 10.87 -37.52 10.85
C GLY A 214 11.25 -37.03 9.44
N GLY A 215 10.61 -37.57 8.39
CA GLY A 215 10.96 -37.36 6.98
C GLY A 215 10.02 -36.44 6.20
N GLY A 216 8.86 -36.10 6.74
CA GLY A 216 7.84 -35.27 6.10
C GLY A 216 6.97 -35.99 5.08
N LEU A 217 5.87 -35.32 4.68
CA LEU A 217 4.92 -35.82 3.67
C LEU A 217 4.90 -34.89 2.45
N SER A 218 5.16 -35.42 1.26
CA SER A 218 5.06 -34.64 0.02
C SER A 218 3.68 -34.77 -0.61
N PHE A 219 3.19 -33.65 -1.15
CA PHE A 219 1.96 -33.54 -1.93
C PHE A 219 2.22 -32.96 -3.33
N SER A 220 3.48 -33.04 -3.80
CA SER A 220 3.89 -32.44 -5.07
C SER A 220 3.10 -33.03 -6.25
N GLY A 221 2.50 -32.15 -7.05
CA GLY A 221 1.70 -32.52 -8.21
C GLY A 221 0.24 -32.91 -7.89
N GLN A 222 -0.14 -32.95 -6.61
CA GLN A 222 -1.50 -33.27 -6.21
C GLN A 222 -2.36 -32.00 -6.09
N THR A 223 -3.66 -32.14 -6.31
CA THR A 223 -4.62 -31.03 -6.20
C THR A 223 -5.67 -31.26 -5.11
N ALA A 224 -6.05 -30.20 -4.41
CA ALA A 224 -6.95 -30.26 -3.26
C ALA A 224 -8.01 -29.17 -3.28
N LEU A 225 -9.21 -29.52 -2.83
CA LEU A 225 -10.33 -28.61 -2.61
C LEU A 225 -10.60 -28.49 -1.11
N VAL A 226 -10.55 -27.29 -0.53
CA VAL A 226 -10.78 -27.08 0.90
C VAL A 226 -11.85 -26.01 1.14
N THR A 227 -12.94 -26.39 1.80
CA THR A 227 -14.00 -25.48 2.23
C THR A 227 -13.88 -25.18 3.73
N GLY A 228 -14.36 -24.03 4.21
CA GLY A 228 -14.22 -23.67 5.63
C GLY A 228 -12.85 -23.14 6.05
N CYS A 229 -12.16 -22.41 5.16
CA CYS A 229 -10.80 -21.87 5.37
C CYS A 229 -10.77 -20.52 6.13
N GLY A 230 -11.66 -20.34 7.12
CA GLY A 230 -11.67 -19.13 7.94
C GLY A 230 -10.39 -18.98 8.78
N TRP A 231 -10.10 -17.75 9.21
CA TRP A 231 -8.95 -17.49 10.09
C TRP A 231 -9.05 -18.33 11.39
N GLY A 232 -7.94 -18.99 11.76
CA GLY A 232 -7.90 -19.88 12.92
C GLY A 232 -8.75 -21.15 12.78
N SER A 233 -9.14 -21.55 11.55
CA SER A 233 -9.83 -22.81 11.31
C SER A 233 -8.87 -23.95 11.02
N ILE A 234 -9.34 -25.19 11.22
CA ILE A 234 -8.62 -26.40 10.79
C ILE A 234 -8.40 -26.39 9.27
N GLY A 235 -9.38 -25.92 8.49
CA GLY A 235 -9.26 -25.84 7.03
C GLY A 235 -8.11 -24.93 6.56
N ALA A 236 -7.89 -23.81 7.25
CA ALA A 236 -6.76 -22.93 6.94
C ALA A 236 -5.39 -23.55 7.24
N ASP A 237 -5.26 -24.28 8.35
CA ASP A 237 -4.03 -25.00 8.68
C ASP A 237 -3.80 -26.19 7.71
N ILE A 238 -4.86 -26.88 7.27
CA ILE A 238 -4.79 -27.90 6.21
C ILE A 238 -4.23 -27.31 4.92
N VAL A 239 -4.72 -26.15 4.47
CA VAL A 239 -4.20 -25.46 3.29
C VAL A 239 -2.71 -25.18 3.46
N SER A 240 -2.30 -24.65 4.61
CA SER A 240 -0.89 -24.35 4.92
C SER A 240 0.00 -25.61 4.85
N GLY A 241 -0.47 -26.74 5.39
CA GLY A 241 0.24 -28.02 5.32
C GLY A 241 0.34 -28.57 3.90
N LEU A 242 -0.75 -28.53 3.13
CA LEU A 242 -0.77 -28.95 1.73
C LEU A 242 0.18 -28.12 0.86
N LEU A 243 0.19 -26.78 1.03
CA LEU A 243 1.11 -25.88 0.33
C LEU A 243 2.57 -26.17 0.67
N SER A 244 2.86 -26.45 1.95
CA SER A 244 4.22 -26.79 2.41
C SER A 244 4.72 -28.09 1.77
N GLY A 245 3.82 -29.04 1.50
CA GLY A 245 4.13 -30.27 0.76
C GLY A 245 4.13 -30.13 -0.76
N GLY A 246 3.87 -28.94 -1.32
CA GLY A 246 3.91 -28.70 -2.77
C GLY A 246 2.60 -28.96 -3.52
N ALA A 247 1.46 -29.02 -2.82
CA ALA A 247 0.15 -29.23 -3.44
C ALA A 247 -0.37 -27.98 -4.16
N LYS A 248 -1.31 -28.19 -5.08
CA LYS A 248 -2.16 -27.14 -5.63
C LYS A 248 -3.50 -27.13 -4.92
N VAL A 249 -3.88 -26.01 -4.32
CA VAL A 249 -5.02 -25.96 -3.40
C VAL A 249 -6.01 -24.87 -3.82
N ILE A 250 -7.29 -25.22 -3.83
CA ILE A 250 -8.40 -24.27 -3.95
C ILE A 250 -8.99 -24.07 -2.56
N ALA A 251 -8.78 -22.88 -2.01
CA ALA A 251 -9.31 -22.46 -0.72
C ALA A 251 -10.55 -21.58 -0.90
N MET A 252 -11.60 -21.89 -0.15
CA MET A 252 -12.87 -21.17 -0.24
C MET A 252 -13.13 -20.31 0.97
N THR A 253 -13.70 -19.13 0.71
CA THR A 253 -14.16 -18.22 1.76
C THR A 253 -15.55 -17.67 1.45
N SER A 254 -16.42 -17.65 2.46
CA SER A 254 -17.71 -16.97 2.42
C SER A 254 -17.61 -15.49 2.82
N SER A 255 -16.51 -15.07 3.45
CA SER A 255 -16.24 -13.70 3.91
C SER A 255 -15.17 -13.02 3.05
N TYR A 256 -15.39 -13.00 1.74
CA TYR A 256 -14.43 -12.46 0.78
C TYR A 256 -14.24 -10.94 0.98
N SER A 257 -13.02 -10.54 1.34
CA SER A 257 -12.63 -9.16 1.61
C SER A 257 -11.11 -9.00 1.46
N ARG A 258 -10.60 -7.76 1.42
CA ARG A 258 -9.14 -7.51 1.41
C ARG A 258 -8.42 -8.11 2.62
N LYS A 259 -9.06 -8.09 3.81
CA LYS A 259 -8.50 -8.72 5.02
C LYS A 259 -8.32 -10.23 4.82
N THR A 260 -9.32 -10.88 4.22
CA THR A 260 -9.30 -12.30 3.91
C THR A 260 -8.29 -12.64 2.82
N THR A 261 -8.17 -11.83 1.75
CA THR A 261 -7.17 -12.07 0.71
C THR A 261 -5.75 -11.89 1.25
N LEU A 262 -5.50 -10.86 2.07
CA LEU A 262 -4.20 -10.65 2.73
C LEU A 262 -3.79 -11.83 3.61
N PHE A 263 -4.75 -12.45 4.31
CA PHE A 263 -4.50 -13.65 5.10
C PHE A 263 -3.98 -14.81 4.22
N PHE A 264 -4.61 -15.07 3.08
CA PHE A 264 -4.15 -16.11 2.15
C PHE A 264 -2.87 -15.74 1.41
N GLU A 265 -2.66 -14.46 1.07
CA GLU A 265 -1.39 -13.97 0.54
C GLU A 265 -0.25 -14.27 1.51
N ASP A 266 -0.42 -13.96 2.81
CA ASP A 266 0.58 -14.22 3.84
C ASP A 266 0.83 -15.71 4.08
N MET A 267 -0.25 -16.51 4.05
CA MET A 267 -0.19 -17.96 4.11
C MET A 267 0.66 -18.53 2.98
N TYR A 268 0.41 -18.13 1.72
CA TYR A 268 1.19 -18.62 0.58
C TYR A 268 2.64 -18.13 0.63
N ARG A 269 2.90 -16.88 1.04
CA ARG A 269 4.27 -16.37 1.21
C ARG A 269 5.08 -17.15 2.25
N THR A 270 4.42 -17.69 3.28
CA THR A 270 5.07 -18.41 4.38
C THR A 270 5.17 -19.92 4.11
N HIS A 271 4.14 -20.51 3.50
CA HIS A 271 4.02 -21.97 3.36
C HIS A 271 4.08 -22.45 1.91
N GLY A 272 4.06 -21.57 0.91
CA GLY A 272 4.07 -21.93 -0.51
C GLY A 272 5.41 -22.54 -0.93
N ALA A 273 5.47 -23.87 -1.03
CA ALA A 273 6.67 -24.56 -1.51
C ALA A 273 6.78 -24.56 -3.03
N ARG A 274 7.94 -24.97 -3.55
CA ARG A 274 8.17 -25.11 -5.01
C ARG A 274 7.09 -25.99 -5.65
N GLY A 275 6.43 -25.46 -6.68
CA GLY A 275 5.38 -26.16 -7.42
C GLY A 275 3.99 -26.11 -6.78
N SER A 276 3.86 -25.54 -5.58
CA SER A 276 2.56 -25.27 -4.96
C SER A 276 1.85 -24.10 -5.63
N GLU A 277 0.53 -24.13 -5.61
CA GLU A 277 -0.34 -23.08 -6.15
C GLU A 277 -1.54 -22.92 -5.22
N LEU A 278 -1.90 -21.70 -4.84
CA LEU A 278 -3.07 -21.41 -4.03
C LEU A 278 -4.07 -20.58 -4.83
N ILE A 279 -5.29 -21.09 -4.97
CA ILE A 279 -6.40 -20.38 -5.59
C ILE A 279 -7.45 -20.07 -4.53
N VAL A 280 -7.71 -18.79 -4.28
CA VAL A 280 -8.75 -18.35 -3.34
C VAL A 280 -9.95 -17.87 -4.12
N VAL A 281 -11.12 -18.44 -3.80
CA VAL A 281 -12.39 -18.05 -4.42
C VAL A 281 -13.43 -17.66 -3.38
N PRO A 282 -14.25 -16.62 -3.66
CA PRO A 282 -15.48 -16.43 -2.93
C PRO A 282 -16.42 -17.60 -3.21
N PHE A 283 -17.03 -18.18 -2.18
CA PHE A 283 -17.91 -19.33 -2.36
C PHE A 283 -18.94 -19.43 -1.23
N ASN A 284 -20.21 -19.61 -1.61
CA ASN A 284 -21.27 -19.94 -0.68
C ASN A 284 -21.71 -21.40 -0.84
N GLN A 285 -21.32 -22.26 0.11
CA GLN A 285 -21.71 -23.67 0.10
C GLN A 285 -23.23 -23.87 0.26
N GLY A 286 -24.00 -22.86 0.69
CA GLY A 286 -25.47 -22.88 0.74
C GLY A 286 -26.14 -22.76 -0.64
N SER A 287 -25.45 -22.15 -1.61
CA SER A 287 -25.92 -21.95 -2.99
C SER A 287 -25.64 -23.18 -3.85
N THR A 288 -26.69 -23.77 -4.44
CA THR A 288 -26.52 -24.84 -5.43
C THR A 288 -25.92 -24.34 -6.74
N GLY A 289 -26.14 -23.06 -7.07
CA GLY A 289 -25.55 -22.42 -8.23
C GLY A 289 -24.03 -22.30 -8.11
N ASP A 290 -23.54 -21.98 -6.91
CA ASP A 290 -22.10 -21.86 -6.62
C ASP A 290 -21.39 -23.20 -6.74
N ILE A 291 -21.96 -24.26 -6.18
CA ILE A 291 -21.37 -25.62 -6.25
C ILE A 291 -21.15 -26.04 -7.70
N LYS A 292 -22.16 -25.84 -8.56
CA LYS A 292 -22.07 -26.20 -9.97
C LYS A 292 -21.01 -25.36 -10.69
N GLN A 293 -21.08 -24.04 -10.55
CA GLN A 293 -20.15 -23.12 -11.20
C GLN A 293 -18.70 -23.34 -10.75
N LEU A 294 -18.49 -23.64 -9.48
CA LEU A 294 -17.17 -23.98 -8.93
C LEU A 294 -16.63 -25.26 -9.57
N VAL A 295 -17.39 -26.36 -9.57
CA VAL A 295 -16.91 -27.62 -10.13
C VAL A 295 -16.67 -27.49 -11.63
N ASP A 296 -17.55 -26.78 -12.35
CA ASP A 296 -17.34 -26.48 -13.76
C ASP A 296 -16.05 -25.66 -13.94
N TYR A 297 -15.78 -24.64 -13.13
CA TYR A 297 -14.53 -23.86 -13.17
C TYR A 297 -13.28 -24.71 -12.96
N ILE A 298 -13.30 -25.66 -12.01
CA ILE A 298 -12.17 -26.54 -11.70
C ILE A 298 -11.81 -27.43 -12.89
N TYR A 299 -12.82 -28.05 -13.50
CA TYR A 299 -12.62 -29.09 -14.52
C TYR A 299 -12.63 -28.56 -15.97
N SER A 300 -13.10 -27.32 -16.21
CA SER A 300 -13.16 -26.74 -17.57
C SER A 300 -11.78 -26.33 -18.09
N ASN A 301 -11.64 -26.26 -19.42
CA ASN A 301 -10.34 -26.05 -20.07
C ASN A 301 -9.83 -24.59 -19.90
N PRO A 302 -8.56 -24.37 -19.52
CA PRO A 302 -7.98 -23.03 -19.39
C PRO A 302 -7.99 -22.19 -20.67
N GLY A 303 -7.85 -22.83 -21.84
CA GLY A 303 -7.72 -22.13 -23.13
C GLY A 303 -9.04 -21.73 -23.79
N VAL A 304 -10.14 -22.41 -23.46
CA VAL A 304 -11.46 -22.20 -24.11
C VAL A 304 -12.44 -21.54 -23.15
N ASP A 305 -12.55 -22.09 -21.94
CA ASP A 305 -13.59 -21.71 -20.97
C ASP A 305 -13.04 -20.90 -19.79
N LYS A 306 -11.73 -20.60 -19.80
CA LYS A 306 -11.00 -19.95 -18.70
C LYS A 306 -11.13 -20.70 -17.35
N GLY A 307 -11.29 -22.02 -17.39
CA GLY A 307 -11.25 -22.89 -16.22
C GLY A 307 -9.82 -23.24 -15.78
N LEU A 308 -9.68 -24.10 -14.77
CA LEU A 308 -8.37 -24.54 -14.26
C LEU A 308 -7.82 -25.77 -14.97
N GLY A 309 -8.69 -26.63 -15.51
CA GLY A 309 -8.33 -27.91 -16.10
C GLY A 309 -7.69 -28.86 -15.09
N TRP A 310 -8.05 -28.76 -13.82
CA TRP A 310 -7.54 -29.62 -12.74
C TRP A 310 -8.39 -30.86 -12.57
N ASP A 311 -7.78 -31.93 -12.09
CA ASP A 311 -8.46 -33.11 -11.57
C ASP A 311 -8.17 -33.25 -10.08
N LEU A 312 -9.22 -33.31 -9.25
CA LEU A 312 -9.09 -33.26 -7.78
C LEU A 312 -8.58 -34.58 -7.21
N ASP A 313 -7.52 -34.53 -6.40
CA ASP A 313 -7.04 -35.67 -5.60
C ASP A 313 -7.66 -35.69 -4.20
N TYR A 314 -7.83 -34.52 -3.58
CA TYR A 314 -8.30 -34.39 -2.20
C TYR A 314 -9.48 -33.43 -2.06
N VAL A 315 -10.46 -33.79 -1.24
CA VAL A 315 -11.63 -32.93 -0.96
C VAL A 315 -11.88 -32.86 0.54
N PHE A 316 -11.88 -31.64 1.07
CA PHE A 316 -12.14 -31.31 2.49
C PHE A 316 -13.37 -30.40 2.60
N PRO A 317 -14.59 -30.95 2.66
CA PRO A 317 -15.83 -30.18 2.76
C PRO A 317 -16.07 -29.69 4.20
N PHE A 318 -15.17 -28.83 4.72
CA PHE A 318 -15.12 -28.41 6.12
C PHE A 318 -15.90 -27.11 6.42
N ALA A 319 -16.59 -26.53 5.43
CA ALA A 319 -17.46 -25.38 5.67
C ALA A 319 -18.50 -25.71 6.74
N ALA A 320 -18.61 -24.84 7.73
CA ALA A 320 -19.52 -24.99 8.84
C ALA A 320 -20.02 -23.62 9.32
N ILE A 321 -21.23 -23.63 9.87
CA ILE A 321 -21.90 -22.47 10.46
C ILE A 321 -22.32 -22.87 11.87
N SER A 322 -22.13 -21.97 12.83
CA SER A 322 -22.53 -22.20 14.22
C SER A 322 -24.04 -22.07 14.39
N ASP A 323 -24.66 -23.04 15.06
CA ASP A 323 -26.06 -22.99 15.47
C ASP A 323 -26.14 -23.20 17.00
N ILE A 324 -25.95 -22.11 17.76
CA ILE A 324 -25.82 -22.16 19.23
C ILE A 324 -27.13 -21.68 19.86
N GLY A 325 -27.67 -22.46 20.79
CA GLY A 325 -28.88 -22.14 21.55
C GLY A 325 -30.18 -22.62 20.90
N SER A 326 -30.09 -23.25 19.72
CA SER A 326 -31.23 -23.84 19.03
C SER A 326 -31.57 -25.20 19.63
N LEU A 327 -32.77 -25.31 20.18
CA LEU A 327 -33.38 -26.50 20.74
C LEU A 327 -34.45 -27.03 19.79
N ALA A 328 -34.92 -28.26 20.01
CA ALA A 328 -35.99 -28.85 19.21
C ALA A 328 -37.28 -28.00 19.14
N THR A 329 -37.53 -27.13 20.13
CA THR A 329 -38.72 -26.28 20.19
C THR A 329 -38.63 -25.00 19.36
N ASN A 330 -37.43 -24.57 18.96
CA ASN A 330 -37.19 -23.31 18.26
C ASN A 330 -36.29 -23.48 17.02
N LEU A 331 -36.27 -24.68 16.43
CA LEU A 331 -35.69 -24.87 15.09
C LEU A 331 -36.43 -23.99 14.08
N GLY A 332 -35.67 -23.28 13.26
CA GLY A 332 -36.21 -22.35 12.27
C GLY A 332 -35.30 -22.20 11.05
N SER A 333 -35.45 -21.07 10.36
CA SER A 333 -34.79 -20.74 9.09
C SER A 333 -33.26 -20.95 9.12
N HIS A 334 -32.57 -20.42 10.16
CA HIS A 334 -31.13 -20.64 10.36
C HIS A 334 -30.73 -22.12 10.44
N SER A 335 -31.41 -22.91 11.28
CA SER A 335 -31.08 -24.33 11.47
C SER A 335 -31.26 -25.14 10.18
N GLU A 336 -32.29 -24.84 9.39
CA GLU A 336 -32.49 -25.46 8.07
C GLU A 336 -31.39 -25.06 7.08
N PHE A 337 -30.97 -23.80 7.09
CA PHE A 337 -29.85 -23.33 6.27
C PHE A 337 -28.54 -24.01 6.66
N VAL A 338 -28.26 -24.15 7.96
CA VAL A 338 -27.12 -24.89 8.50
C VAL A 338 -27.15 -26.35 8.01
N GLN A 339 -28.33 -27.00 8.04
CA GLN A 339 -28.51 -28.36 7.54
C GLN A 339 -28.22 -28.49 6.05
N ARG A 340 -28.65 -27.50 5.26
CA ARG A 340 -28.36 -27.43 3.83
C ARG A 340 -26.86 -27.37 3.58
N VAL A 341 -26.13 -26.52 4.31
CA VAL A 341 -24.67 -26.35 4.16
C VAL A 341 -23.90 -27.60 4.59
N LEU A 342 -24.22 -28.15 5.77
CA LEU A 342 -23.43 -29.21 6.42
C LEU A 342 -23.69 -30.62 5.85
N LEU A 343 -24.88 -30.87 5.30
CA LEU A 343 -25.26 -32.21 4.83
C LEU A 343 -25.64 -32.20 3.35
N THR A 344 -26.74 -31.53 3.00
CA THR A 344 -27.33 -31.63 1.65
C THR A 344 -26.35 -31.18 0.57
N ASN A 345 -25.70 -30.04 0.77
CA ASN A 345 -24.79 -29.47 -0.22
C ASN A 345 -23.38 -30.07 -0.19
N VAL A 346 -22.98 -30.74 0.90
CA VAL A 346 -21.79 -31.61 0.89
C VAL A 346 -22.02 -32.77 -0.07
N VAL A 347 -23.17 -33.45 0.03
CA VAL A 347 -23.53 -34.55 -0.89
C VAL A 347 -23.63 -34.04 -2.34
N ARG A 348 -24.22 -32.86 -2.57
CA ARG A 348 -24.28 -32.26 -3.92
C ARG A 348 -22.90 -31.91 -4.47
N LEU A 349 -22.00 -31.39 -3.64
CA LEU A 349 -20.62 -31.10 -4.05
C LEU A 349 -19.91 -32.37 -4.52
N LEU A 350 -20.01 -33.45 -3.74
CA LEU A 350 -19.43 -34.75 -4.11
C LEU A 350 -20.06 -35.29 -5.41
N GLY A 351 -21.39 -35.23 -5.53
CA GLY A 351 -22.10 -35.63 -6.76
C GLY A 351 -21.62 -34.85 -7.99
N SER A 352 -21.49 -33.53 -7.89
CA SER A 352 -20.99 -32.69 -8.99
C SER A 352 -19.56 -33.05 -9.40
N ILE A 353 -18.67 -33.34 -8.43
CA ILE A 353 -17.29 -33.77 -8.73
C ILE A 353 -17.29 -35.12 -9.46
N LYS A 354 -18.10 -36.07 -8.99
CA LYS A 354 -18.27 -37.36 -9.68
C LYS A 354 -18.78 -37.18 -11.10
N ASP A 355 -19.82 -36.38 -11.30
CA ASP A 355 -20.40 -36.12 -12.63
C ASP A 355 -19.39 -35.45 -13.58
N ALA A 356 -18.52 -34.58 -13.05
CA ALA A 356 -17.44 -33.98 -13.81
C ALA A 356 -16.37 -35.00 -14.23
N LYS A 357 -15.91 -35.85 -13.31
CA LYS A 357 -14.94 -36.91 -13.60
C LYS A 357 -15.49 -37.94 -14.59
N GLU A 358 -16.72 -38.39 -14.42
CA GLU A 358 -17.40 -39.32 -15.33
C GLU A 358 -17.53 -38.72 -16.74
N ARG A 359 -17.94 -37.45 -16.84
CA ARG A 359 -18.03 -36.74 -18.12
C ARG A 359 -16.69 -36.65 -18.85
N LEU A 360 -15.58 -36.55 -18.12
CA LEU A 360 -14.23 -36.42 -18.66
C LEU A 360 -13.48 -37.77 -18.79
N GLY A 361 -14.05 -38.87 -18.29
CA GLY A 361 -13.46 -40.20 -18.35
C GLY A 361 -12.34 -40.46 -17.32
N TYR A 362 -12.33 -39.76 -16.18
CA TYR A 362 -11.34 -39.94 -15.10
C TYR A 362 -11.72 -41.08 -14.14
N GLU A 363 -11.71 -42.33 -14.62
CA GLU A 363 -12.13 -43.53 -13.87
C GLU A 363 -11.04 -44.14 -12.96
N THR A 364 -9.77 -43.77 -13.15
CA THR A 364 -8.62 -44.43 -12.49
C THR A 364 -7.97 -43.60 -11.38
N GLN A 365 -8.49 -42.40 -11.13
CA GLN A 365 -7.98 -41.45 -10.13
C GLN A 365 -9.11 -40.92 -9.25
N PRO A 366 -9.56 -41.71 -8.26
CA PRO A 366 -10.62 -41.27 -7.36
C PRO A 366 -10.14 -40.14 -6.43
N SER A 367 -10.99 -39.11 -6.22
CA SER A 367 -10.72 -38.10 -5.20
C SER A 367 -10.92 -38.68 -3.80
N LEU A 368 -9.93 -38.56 -2.93
CA LEU A 368 -10.06 -38.90 -1.51
C LEU A 368 -10.78 -37.78 -0.75
N VAL A 369 -11.98 -38.08 -0.26
CA VAL A 369 -12.82 -37.16 0.51
C VAL A 369 -12.62 -37.41 1.99
N VAL A 370 -12.15 -36.39 2.72
CA VAL A 370 -12.08 -36.42 4.18
C VAL A 370 -13.36 -35.79 4.74
N LEU A 371 -14.30 -36.60 5.21
CA LEU A 371 -15.56 -36.12 5.76
C LEU A 371 -15.37 -35.66 7.22
N PRO A 372 -15.78 -34.42 7.58
CA PRO A 372 -15.69 -33.94 8.95
C PRO A 372 -16.87 -34.49 9.77
N LEU A 373 -16.67 -35.63 10.42
CA LEU A 373 -17.62 -36.25 11.35
C LEU A 373 -17.44 -35.70 12.77
N SER A 374 -18.39 -36.00 13.65
CA SER A 374 -18.44 -35.50 15.03
C SER A 374 -18.72 -36.66 15.99
N PRO A 375 -18.05 -36.73 17.15
CA PRO A 375 -18.42 -37.66 18.22
C PRO A 375 -19.68 -37.19 18.98
N ASN A 376 -20.09 -35.94 18.79
CA ASN A 376 -21.32 -35.37 19.35
C ASN A 376 -22.48 -35.54 18.36
N HIS A 377 -23.48 -36.31 18.77
CA HIS A 377 -24.76 -36.50 18.08
C HIS A 377 -25.94 -36.02 18.95
N GLY A 378 -25.84 -34.80 19.50
CA GLY A 378 -26.84 -34.22 20.42
C GLY A 378 -26.56 -34.44 21.92
N ASN A 379 -25.33 -34.84 22.27
CA ASN A 379 -24.89 -35.08 23.66
C ASN A 379 -24.65 -33.78 24.45
N PHE A 380 -24.40 -32.65 23.77
CA PHE A 380 -24.25 -31.34 24.41
C PHE A 380 -25.59 -30.63 24.62
N GLY A 381 -26.52 -30.77 23.66
CA GLY A 381 -27.78 -30.03 23.61
C GLY A 381 -27.62 -28.56 23.20
N GLY A 382 -28.63 -28.00 22.53
CA GLY A 382 -28.62 -26.60 22.08
C GLY A 382 -27.75 -26.35 20.83
N ASP A 383 -27.46 -27.39 20.06
CA ASP A 383 -26.64 -27.39 18.84
C ASP A 383 -27.48 -27.47 17.54
N GLY A 384 -28.77 -27.15 17.62
CA GLY A 384 -29.68 -27.11 16.46
C GLY A 384 -29.76 -28.44 15.73
N LEU A 385 -29.52 -28.42 14.40
CA LEU A 385 -29.49 -29.63 13.55
C LEU A 385 -28.06 -30.18 13.33
N TYR A 386 -27.07 -29.74 14.08
CA TYR A 386 -25.67 -30.13 13.88
C TYR A 386 -25.46 -31.64 14.03
N GLY A 387 -26.01 -32.24 15.09
CA GLY A 387 -25.89 -33.67 15.38
C GLY A 387 -26.46 -34.55 14.26
N GLU A 388 -27.66 -34.19 13.78
CA GLU A 388 -28.37 -34.82 12.67
C GLU A 388 -27.58 -34.73 11.36
N CYS A 389 -26.94 -33.58 11.10
CA CYS A 389 -26.11 -33.41 9.91
C CYS A 389 -24.88 -34.30 9.94
N LYS A 390 -24.18 -34.37 11.08
CA LYS A 390 -22.93 -35.12 11.21
C LYS A 390 -23.15 -36.63 11.16
N ILE A 391 -24.23 -37.14 11.78
CA ILE A 391 -24.59 -38.55 11.63
C ILE A 391 -25.12 -38.86 10.23
N GLY A 392 -25.83 -37.93 9.59
CA GLY A 392 -26.32 -38.08 8.21
C GLY A 392 -25.20 -38.28 7.19
N LEU A 393 -24.02 -37.67 7.40
CA LEU A 393 -22.85 -37.84 6.55
C LEU A 393 -22.27 -39.26 6.58
N GLU A 394 -22.47 -40.02 7.67
CA GLU A 394 -21.98 -41.40 7.77
C GLU A 394 -22.65 -42.34 6.77
N THR A 395 -23.81 -41.96 6.22
CA THR A 395 -24.46 -42.72 5.14
C THR A 395 -23.57 -42.85 3.90
N ALA A 396 -22.62 -41.92 3.68
CA ALA A 396 -21.66 -41.96 2.59
C ALA A 396 -20.82 -43.25 2.57
N PHE A 397 -20.50 -43.82 3.74
CA PHE A 397 -19.74 -45.07 3.84
C PHE A 397 -20.45 -46.25 3.18
N ASN A 398 -21.77 -46.35 3.36
CA ASN A 398 -22.57 -47.40 2.75
C ASN A 398 -22.88 -47.08 1.29
N ARG A 399 -23.17 -45.81 0.98
CA ARG A 399 -23.45 -45.34 -0.38
C ARG A 399 -22.30 -45.55 -1.34
N TRP A 400 -21.06 -45.43 -0.87
CA TRP A 400 -19.86 -45.76 -1.64
C TRP A 400 -19.88 -47.18 -2.20
N LYS A 401 -20.45 -48.15 -1.47
CA LYS A 401 -20.59 -49.56 -1.93
C LYS A 401 -21.87 -49.79 -2.74
N SER A 402 -22.96 -49.08 -2.43
CA SER A 402 -24.29 -49.36 -2.99
C SER A 402 -24.60 -48.57 -4.27
N GLU A 403 -23.80 -47.57 -4.62
CA GLU A 403 -24.00 -46.66 -5.76
C GLU A 403 -22.77 -46.61 -6.68
N SER A 404 -22.93 -46.10 -7.90
CA SER A 404 -21.90 -46.08 -8.95
C SER A 404 -20.94 -44.87 -8.89
N TRP A 405 -20.32 -44.62 -7.73
CA TRP A 405 -19.34 -43.54 -7.56
C TRP A 405 -18.02 -43.93 -6.90
N GLN A 406 -17.82 -45.22 -6.58
CA GLN A 406 -16.58 -45.74 -5.99
C GLN A 406 -15.32 -45.52 -6.84
N ASP A 407 -15.47 -45.50 -8.18
CA ASP A 407 -14.35 -45.32 -9.11
C ASP A 407 -13.88 -43.86 -9.18
N TYR A 408 -14.71 -42.92 -8.71
CA TYR A 408 -14.47 -41.48 -8.83
C TYR A 408 -14.19 -40.79 -7.49
N LEU A 409 -14.71 -41.32 -6.38
CA LEU A 409 -14.46 -40.78 -5.04
C LEU A 409 -14.21 -41.91 -4.04
N SER A 410 -13.35 -41.65 -3.06
CA SER A 410 -13.08 -42.50 -1.90
C SER A 410 -13.41 -41.75 -0.62
N ILE A 411 -13.87 -42.45 0.42
CA ILE A 411 -14.35 -41.82 1.67
C ILE A 411 -13.48 -42.20 2.86
N VAL A 412 -12.97 -41.18 3.55
CA VAL A 412 -12.40 -41.27 4.90
C VAL A 412 -13.20 -40.37 5.81
N GLY A 413 -13.89 -40.91 6.80
CA GLY A 413 -14.54 -40.08 7.81
C GLY A 413 -13.61 -39.84 8.99
N ALA A 414 -13.37 -38.58 9.29
CA ALA A 414 -12.59 -38.14 10.45
C ALA A 414 -13.57 -37.68 11.54
N VAL A 415 -13.66 -38.42 12.65
CA VAL A 415 -14.41 -38.02 13.84
C VAL A 415 -13.57 -37.02 14.62
N ILE A 416 -13.78 -35.73 14.35
CA ILE A 416 -12.92 -34.65 14.85
C ILE A 416 -13.26 -34.38 16.33
N GLY A 417 -12.23 -34.45 17.17
CA GLY A 417 -12.32 -34.15 18.60
C GLY A 417 -12.40 -32.67 18.96
N TRP A 418 -12.37 -32.41 20.26
CA TRP A 418 -12.41 -31.06 20.79
C TRP A 418 -11.18 -30.25 20.34
N THR A 419 -11.39 -29.35 19.38
CA THR A 419 -10.32 -28.53 18.79
C THR A 419 -10.47 -27.06 19.22
N ARG A 420 -9.54 -26.61 20.04
CA ARG A 420 -9.53 -25.30 20.69
C ARG A 420 -9.34 -24.16 19.69
N SER A 421 -9.82 -22.97 20.05
CA SER A 421 -9.61 -21.71 19.32
C SER A 421 -10.25 -21.61 17.93
N THR A 422 -10.95 -22.66 17.47
CA THR A 422 -11.79 -22.59 16.27
C THR A 422 -13.02 -21.71 16.50
N GLY A 423 -13.55 -21.08 15.45
CA GLY A 423 -14.75 -20.23 15.55
C GLY A 423 -15.95 -20.91 16.22
N LEU A 424 -16.08 -22.24 16.11
CA LEU A 424 -17.13 -23.04 16.76
C LEU A 424 -16.89 -23.25 18.26
N MET A 425 -15.64 -23.48 18.68
CA MET A 425 -15.30 -23.95 20.03
C MET A 425 -14.57 -22.93 20.90
N SER A 426 -14.27 -21.74 20.38
CA SER A 426 -13.57 -20.66 21.11
C SER A 426 -14.25 -20.28 22.42
N SER A 427 -15.59 -20.29 22.46
CA SER A 427 -16.39 -20.04 23.67
C SER A 427 -16.19 -21.11 24.76
N ASN A 428 -15.67 -22.28 24.39
CA ASN A 428 -15.39 -23.40 25.28
C ASN A 428 -13.89 -23.52 25.64
N ASN A 429 -13.03 -22.63 25.15
CA ASN A 429 -11.59 -22.64 25.48
C ASN A 429 -11.33 -22.58 26.99
N LEU A 430 -12.14 -21.80 27.72
CA LEU A 430 -12.00 -21.62 29.17
C LEU A 430 -12.18 -22.92 29.96
N VAL A 431 -13.06 -23.82 29.50
CA VAL A 431 -13.31 -25.08 30.21
C VAL A 431 -12.35 -26.19 29.78
N ALA A 432 -11.63 -26.02 28.66
CA ALA A 432 -10.78 -27.05 28.08
C ALA A 432 -9.74 -27.60 29.07
N GLN A 433 -9.15 -26.73 29.91
CA GLN A 433 -8.20 -27.14 30.95
C GLN A 433 -8.83 -28.07 31.99
N ASP A 434 -10.06 -27.78 32.43
CA ASP A 434 -10.77 -28.61 33.40
C ASP A 434 -11.22 -29.94 32.78
N ILE A 435 -11.56 -29.93 31.48
CA ILE A 435 -11.89 -31.14 30.73
C ILE A 435 -10.66 -32.05 30.59
N GLU A 436 -9.47 -31.53 30.30
CA GLU A 436 -8.25 -32.35 30.23
C GLU A 436 -7.90 -33.03 31.56
N ARG A 437 -8.25 -32.44 32.71
CA ARG A 437 -8.06 -33.07 34.02
C ARG A 437 -8.87 -34.35 34.23
N LEU A 438 -9.88 -34.60 33.39
CA LEU A 438 -10.68 -35.83 33.40
C LEU A 438 -10.00 -36.98 32.63
N GLY A 439 -8.78 -36.77 32.11
CA GLY A 439 -8.02 -37.79 31.39
C GLY A 439 -8.34 -37.88 29.89
N VAL A 440 -8.92 -36.81 29.32
CA VAL A 440 -9.15 -36.69 27.87
C VAL A 440 -8.21 -35.67 27.25
N ARG A 441 -8.00 -35.75 25.93
CA ARG A 441 -7.14 -34.84 25.19
C ARG A 441 -7.96 -33.83 24.39
N THR A 442 -7.66 -32.54 24.54
CA THR A 442 -8.09 -31.51 23.60
C THR A 442 -6.95 -31.14 22.64
N PHE A 443 -7.30 -30.70 21.44
CA PHE A 443 -6.34 -30.44 20.38
C PHE A 443 -6.25 -28.96 20.05
N SER A 444 -5.07 -28.48 19.68
CA SER A 444 -4.91 -27.23 18.94
C SER A 444 -5.28 -27.45 17.46
N THR A 445 -5.48 -26.38 16.70
CA THR A 445 -5.77 -26.49 15.26
C THR A 445 -4.63 -27.18 14.50
N ARG A 446 -3.38 -26.94 14.90
CA ARG A 446 -2.19 -27.59 14.33
C ARG A 446 -2.12 -29.09 14.65
N GLU A 447 -2.39 -29.47 15.90
CA GLU A 447 -2.41 -30.89 16.30
C GLU A 447 -3.47 -31.68 15.54
N MET A 448 -4.68 -31.11 15.40
CA MET A 448 -5.76 -31.73 14.65
C MET A 448 -5.43 -31.78 13.14
N THR A 449 -4.85 -30.72 12.59
CA THR A 449 -4.41 -30.67 11.19
C THR A 449 -3.35 -31.71 10.88
N PHE A 450 -2.33 -31.84 11.73
CA PHE A 450 -1.31 -32.87 11.59
C PHE A 450 -1.94 -34.27 11.59
N SER A 451 -2.91 -34.50 12.48
CA SER A 451 -3.65 -35.77 12.55
C SER A 451 -4.46 -36.03 11.27
N ILE A 452 -5.14 -35.01 10.73
CA ILE A 452 -5.93 -35.12 9.49
C ILE A 452 -5.04 -35.33 8.26
N LEU A 453 -3.93 -34.60 8.13
CA LEU A 453 -2.99 -34.78 7.01
C LEU A 453 -2.31 -36.17 7.06
N GLY A 454 -2.18 -36.76 8.25
CA GLY A 454 -1.77 -38.16 8.40
C GLY A 454 -2.70 -39.17 7.71
N LEU A 455 -3.99 -38.83 7.52
CA LEU A 455 -4.95 -39.69 6.80
C LEU A 455 -4.61 -39.79 5.30
N LEU A 456 -3.85 -38.82 4.77
CA LEU A 456 -3.39 -38.81 3.38
C LEU A 456 -2.12 -39.63 3.16
N TYR A 457 -1.52 -40.16 4.23
CA TYR A 457 -0.35 -41.02 4.13
C TYR A 457 -0.63 -42.20 3.19
N PHE A 458 0.31 -42.51 2.30
CA PHE A 458 0.08 -43.48 1.21
C PHE A 458 -0.48 -44.83 1.70
N GLY A 459 -0.02 -45.34 2.84
CA GLY A 459 -0.53 -46.60 3.40
C GLY A 459 -2.02 -46.55 3.74
N ILE A 460 -2.51 -45.43 4.29
CA ILE A 460 -3.93 -45.25 4.62
C ILE A 460 -4.74 -44.90 3.38
N ARG A 461 -4.22 -44.03 2.52
CA ARG A 461 -4.85 -43.64 1.26
C ARG A 461 -5.11 -44.84 0.34
N ASP A 462 -4.12 -45.70 0.17
CA ASP A 462 -4.24 -46.85 -0.73
C ASP A 462 -5.31 -47.84 -0.23
N ILE A 463 -5.49 -47.94 1.09
CA ILE A 463 -6.59 -48.71 1.68
C ILE A 463 -7.94 -48.00 1.48
N ALA A 464 -7.97 -46.67 1.60
CA ALA A 464 -9.19 -45.88 1.41
C ALA A 464 -9.76 -46.04 0.00
N TYR A 465 -8.89 -46.21 -1.01
CA TYR A 465 -9.33 -46.52 -2.38
C TYR A 465 -10.02 -47.87 -2.53
N CYS A 466 -9.73 -48.83 -1.64
CA CYS A 466 -10.35 -50.16 -1.67
C CYS A 466 -11.56 -50.29 -0.75
N GLN A 467 -11.63 -49.52 0.34
CA GLN A 467 -12.73 -49.56 1.30
C GLN A 467 -12.84 -48.24 2.07
N PRO A 468 -14.04 -47.83 2.51
CA PRO A 468 -14.17 -46.65 3.34
C PRO A 468 -13.54 -46.83 4.73
N ILE A 469 -12.94 -45.76 5.26
CA ILE A 469 -12.23 -45.77 6.54
C ILE A 469 -12.87 -44.78 7.52
N LEU A 470 -13.02 -45.19 8.78
CA LEU A 470 -13.45 -44.33 9.87
C LEU A 470 -12.30 -44.12 10.86
N ALA A 471 -11.78 -42.89 10.90
CA ALA A 471 -10.73 -42.46 11.82
C ALA A 471 -11.35 -41.72 13.01
N ASP A 472 -11.15 -42.25 14.21
CA ASP A 472 -11.55 -41.62 15.46
C ASP A 472 -10.43 -40.72 15.98
N LEU A 473 -10.59 -39.40 15.78
CA LEU A 473 -9.63 -38.37 16.20
C LEU A 473 -10.17 -37.60 17.42
N ASN A 474 -10.98 -38.25 18.27
CA ASN A 474 -11.75 -37.53 19.29
C ASN A 474 -10.98 -37.20 20.60
N GLY A 475 -9.84 -37.85 20.86
CA GLY A 475 -9.04 -37.63 22.08
C GLY A 475 -9.63 -38.25 23.35
N GLY A 476 -10.43 -39.31 23.24
CA GLY A 476 -11.09 -40.00 24.35
C GLY A 476 -12.35 -39.29 24.88
N PHE A 477 -12.67 -38.10 24.39
CA PHE A 477 -13.78 -37.30 24.89
C PHE A 477 -15.16 -37.92 24.63
N GLY A 478 -15.33 -38.67 23.54
CA GLY A 478 -16.59 -39.37 23.26
C GLY A 478 -16.97 -40.43 24.30
N ALA A 479 -16.04 -40.82 25.19
CA ALA A 479 -16.28 -41.76 26.28
C ALA A 479 -16.78 -41.09 27.57
N ILE A 480 -16.82 -39.75 27.65
CA ILE A 480 -17.36 -39.06 28.83
C ILE A 480 -18.89 -39.10 28.79
N GLU A 481 -19.50 -39.73 29.79
CA GLU A 481 -20.94 -39.69 30.00
C GLU A 481 -21.40 -38.28 30.47
N ASP A 482 -22.53 -37.81 29.92
CA ASP A 482 -23.19 -36.56 30.32
C ASP A 482 -22.27 -35.31 30.26
N ILE A 483 -21.56 -35.16 29.15
CA ILE A 483 -20.62 -34.06 28.99
C ILE A 483 -21.27 -32.67 29.10
N GLY A 484 -22.50 -32.49 28.62
CA GLY A 484 -23.20 -31.21 28.71
C GLY A 484 -23.24 -30.67 30.16
N ASN A 485 -23.51 -31.54 31.13
CA ASN A 485 -23.47 -31.19 32.54
C ASN A 485 -22.05 -30.98 33.08
N VAL A 486 -21.07 -31.76 32.63
CA VAL A 486 -19.66 -31.61 33.02
C VAL A 486 -19.12 -30.23 32.61
N VAL A 487 -19.34 -29.84 31.34
CA VAL A 487 -18.95 -28.52 30.81
C VAL A 487 -19.66 -27.39 31.53
N SER A 488 -20.96 -27.54 31.81
CA SER A 488 -21.74 -26.56 32.57
C SER A 488 -21.20 -26.36 33.99
N LYS A 489 -20.86 -27.45 34.69
CA LYS A 489 -20.26 -27.39 36.04
C LYS A 489 -18.89 -26.71 36.03
N ALA A 490 -18.02 -27.03 35.05
CA ALA A 490 -16.73 -26.39 34.90
C ALA A 490 -16.88 -24.88 34.66
N ARG A 491 -17.81 -24.48 33.78
CA ARG A 491 -18.10 -23.06 33.49
C ARG A 491 -18.59 -22.31 34.73
N ILE A 492 -19.52 -22.89 35.50
CA ILE A 492 -20.01 -22.30 36.76
C ILE A 492 -18.87 -22.18 37.78
N SER A 493 -17.99 -23.18 37.88
CA SER A 493 -16.84 -23.16 38.78
C SER A 493 -15.88 -22.01 38.45
N ILE A 494 -15.51 -21.87 37.18
CA ILE A 494 -14.63 -20.80 36.67
C ILE A 494 -15.28 -19.43 36.92
N GLN A 495 -16.55 -19.26 36.58
CA GLN A 495 -17.26 -18.00 36.75
C GLN A 495 -17.39 -17.63 38.23
N ARG A 496 -17.70 -18.58 39.10
CA ARG A 496 -17.75 -18.38 40.55
C ARG A 496 -16.39 -17.96 41.09
N LYS A 497 -15.30 -18.59 40.64
CA LYS A 497 -13.94 -18.23 41.06
C LYS A 497 -13.60 -16.81 40.63
N SER A 498 -13.87 -16.45 39.38
CA SER A 498 -13.68 -15.09 38.85
C SER A 498 -14.48 -14.04 39.64
N SER A 499 -15.79 -14.24 39.82
CA SER A 499 -16.63 -13.32 40.59
C SER A 499 -16.20 -13.19 42.04
N THR A 500 -15.75 -14.29 42.68
CA THR A 500 -15.24 -14.25 44.05
C THR A 500 -13.97 -13.39 44.14
N LEU A 501 -13.04 -13.54 43.18
CA LEU A 501 -11.80 -12.76 43.14
C LEU A 501 -12.05 -11.27 42.85
N GLN A 502 -13.00 -10.95 41.96
CA GLN A 502 -13.43 -9.57 41.71
C GLN A 502 -13.99 -8.91 42.96
N VAL A 503 -14.84 -9.63 43.71
CA VAL A 503 -15.39 -9.15 44.99
C VAL A 503 -14.27 -8.94 46.01
N ILE A 504 -13.35 -9.88 46.16
CA ILE A 504 -12.20 -9.76 47.08
C ILE A 504 -11.32 -8.55 46.71
N SER A 505 -10.97 -8.37 45.44
CA SER A 505 -10.16 -7.22 44.99
C SER A 505 -10.87 -5.90 45.29
N ARG A 506 -12.16 -5.79 44.96
CA ARG A 506 -12.95 -4.57 45.20
C ARG A 506 -13.09 -4.24 46.68
N GLU A 507 -13.39 -5.22 47.54
CA GLU A 507 -13.48 -5.03 48.99
C GLU A 507 -12.12 -4.64 49.58
N THR A 508 -11.03 -5.30 49.18
CA THR A 508 -9.67 -4.98 49.65
C THR A 508 -9.27 -3.55 49.25
N CYS A 509 -9.60 -3.12 48.03
CA CYS A 509 -9.40 -1.75 47.57
C CYS A 509 -10.23 -0.72 48.38
N LEU A 510 -11.49 -1.05 48.73
CA LEU A 510 -12.36 -0.19 49.55
C LEU A 510 -11.88 -0.12 51.01
N GLU A 511 -11.48 -1.24 51.61
CA GLU A 511 -10.88 -1.29 52.95
C GLU A 511 -9.59 -0.48 53.01
N TYR A 512 -8.71 -0.63 52.03
CA TYR A 512 -7.48 0.15 51.92
C TYR A 512 -7.77 1.65 51.78
N ALA A 513 -8.73 2.02 50.92
CA ALA A 513 -9.17 3.41 50.75
C ALA A 513 -9.81 4.01 52.02
N ALA A 514 -10.42 3.18 52.88
CA ALA A 514 -10.99 3.60 54.16
C ALA A 514 -9.94 3.74 55.28
N MET A 515 -8.85 2.96 55.24
CA MET A 515 -7.76 3.01 56.23
C MET A 515 -6.77 4.16 56.00
N VAL A 516 -6.65 4.67 54.77
CA VAL A 516 -5.75 5.79 54.42
C VAL A 516 -6.49 7.13 54.51
N PRO A 517 -5.98 8.14 55.26
CA PRO A 517 -6.60 9.48 55.31
C PRO A 517 -6.71 10.10 53.91
N ARG A 518 -7.86 10.72 53.58
CA ARG A 518 -8.21 11.28 52.25
C ARG A 518 -7.20 12.29 51.64
N GLY A 519 -6.15 12.69 52.37
CA GLY A 519 -5.03 13.50 51.87
C GLY A 519 -3.79 12.73 51.41
N HIS A 520 -3.66 11.43 51.75
CA HIS A 520 -2.47 10.61 51.43
C HIS A 520 -2.71 9.55 50.34
N SER A 521 -3.97 9.28 49.95
CA SER A 521 -4.29 8.25 48.94
C SER A 521 -3.88 8.59 47.50
N LYS A 522 -3.37 9.81 47.24
CA LYS A 522 -2.84 10.21 45.93
C LYS A 522 -1.35 9.90 45.72
N THR A 523 -0.65 9.39 46.74
CA THR A 523 0.82 9.17 46.65
C THR A 523 1.24 7.87 45.95
N GLY A 524 0.28 6.96 45.69
CA GLY A 524 0.52 5.72 44.94
C GLY A 524 -0.16 5.63 43.57
N ALA A 525 -0.95 6.63 43.18
CA ALA A 525 -1.43 6.73 41.80
C ALA A 525 -0.23 7.13 40.94
N THR A 526 0.32 6.19 40.18
CA THR A 526 1.23 6.54 39.08
C THR A 526 0.55 7.62 38.26
N THR A 527 1.15 8.81 38.20
CA THR A 527 0.68 9.86 37.31
C THR A 527 0.66 9.26 35.92
N ASP A 528 -0.54 9.14 35.34
CA ASP A 528 -0.74 8.62 33.98
C ASP A 528 -0.12 9.63 33.00
N GLU A 529 1.17 9.46 32.72
CA GLU A 529 1.93 10.30 31.81
C GLU A 529 1.45 10.03 30.39
N ARG A 530 0.44 10.79 29.95
CA ARG A 530 -0.04 10.71 28.58
C ARG A 530 1.02 11.25 27.62
N PRO A 531 1.42 10.49 26.60
CA PRO A 531 2.42 10.94 25.64
C PRO A 531 1.90 12.14 24.82
N LEU A 532 2.71 13.20 24.74
CA LEU A 532 2.47 14.33 23.84
C LEU A 532 3.24 14.13 22.54
N ALA A 533 2.66 14.58 21.44
CA ALA A 533 3.28 14.50 20.12
C ALA A 533 4.48 15.45 20.04
N LYS A 534 5.62 14.93 19.58
CA LYS A 534 6.86 15.71 19.42
C LYS A 534 7.23 15.78 17.96
N HIS A 535 6.65 16.74 17.25
CA HIS A 535 7.01 16.99 15.86
C HIS A 535 8.49 17.39 15.73
N LYS A 536 9.28 16.48 15.15
CA LYS A 536 10.70 16.67 14.84
C LYS A 536 10.96 16.45 13.37
N HIS A 537 11.79 17.31 12.78
CA HIS A 537 12.29 17.10 11.43
C HIS A 537 13.62 16.39 11.50
N HIS A 538 13.65 15.19 10.94
CA HIS A 538 14.80 14.31 11.02
C HIS A 538 15.82 14.69 9.93
N PHE A 539 16.68 15.68 10.22
CA PHE A 539 17.88 15.88 9.43
C PHE A 539 18.76 14.62 9.50
N PRO A 540 19.51 14.27 8.44
CA PRO A 540 20.44 13.16 8.49
C PRO A 540 21.48 13.43 9.59
N ALA A 541 21.62 12.50 10.55
CA ALA A 541 22.63 12.62 11.59
C ALA A 541 24.00 12.22 11.01
N PRO A 542 24.93 13.16 10.79
CA PRO A 542 26.23 12.83 10.24
C PRO A 542 27.02 11.97 11.24
N ARG A 543 27.68 10.93 10.75
CA ARG A 543 28.54 10.09 11.60
C ARG A 543 29.75 10.88 12.09
N HIS A 544 30.21 10.57 13.30
CA HIS A 544 31.42 11.18 13.85
C HIS A 544 32.66 10.81 13.02
N TYR A 545 33.70 11.64 13.09
CA TYR A 545 34.90 11.48 12.27
C TYR A 545 35.48 10.06 12.30
N ASN A 546 35.57 9.46 13.50
CA ASN A 546 36.10 8.11 13.75
C ASN A 546 35.25 6.99 13.15
N GLN A 547 33.92 7.18 13.04
CA GLN A 547 33.01 6.18 12.48
C GLN A 547 33.12 6.09 10.95
N LEU A 548 33.73 7.09 10.31
CA LEU A 548 33.95 7.15 8.87
C LEU A 548 35.34 6.65 8.44
N GLN A 549 36.14 6.09 9.36
CA GLN A 549 37.55 5.72 9.11
C GLN A 549 37.73 4.84 7.86
N ARG A 550 36.81 3.90 7.62
CA ARG A 550 36.83 3.00 6.45
C ARG A 550 36.71 3.73 5.10
N LEU A 551 36.12 4.92 5.08
CA LEU A 551 35.86 5.72 3.88
C LEU A 551 36.91 6.85 3.68
N ARG A 552 37.88 7.00 4.58
CA ARG A 552 38.88 8.09 4.53
C ARG A 552 39.85 8.02 3.35
N HIS A 553 39.86 6.91 2.63
CA HIS A 553 40.51 6.84 1.32
C HIS A 553 39.88 7.82 0.31
N LEU A 554 38.70 8.42 0.58
CA LEU A 554 38.07 9.44 -0.27
C LEU A 554 38.54 10.88 0.01
N GLN A 555 39.26 11.12 1.10
CA GLN A 555 39.72 12.46 1.48
C GLN A 555 40.54 13.13 0.37
N ASP A 556 40.21 14.39 0.06
CA ASP A 556 40.82 15.26 -0.96
C ASP A 556 40.79 14.75 -2.42
N MET A 557 40.06 13.67 -2.69
CA MET A 557 40.03 13.04 -4.01
C MET A 557 39.01 13.65 -4.98
N VAL A 558 37.98 14.30 -4.46
CA VAL A 558 36.79 14.70 -5.24
C VAL A 558 36.67 16.23 -5.25
N ASN A 559 36.43 16.80 -6.42
CA ASN A 559 36.08 18.22 -6.56
C ASN A 559 34.62 18.43 -6.14
N LEU A 560 34.43 19.03 -4.97
CA LEU A 560 33.11 19.23 -4.36
C LEU A 560 32.25 20.31 -5.07
N ASP A 561 32.83 21.13 -5.95
CA ASP A 561 32.06 22.12 -6.72
C ASP A 561 31.20 21.47 -7.82
N LYS A 562 31.62 20.30 -8.34
CA LYS A 562 30.89 19.55 -9.38
C LYS A 562 30.04 18.41 -8.84
N VAL A 563 30.17 18.06 -7.57
CA VAL A 563 29.30 17.07 -6.93
C VAL A 563 27.99 17.75 -6.58
N VAL A 564 26.87 17.17 -7.01
CA VAL A 564 25.54 17.68 -6.69
C VAL A 564 24.93 16.83 -5.58
N VAL A 565 24.34 17.49 -4.60
CA VAL A 565 23.68 16.85 -3.46
C VAL A 565 22.25 17.34 -3.33
N VAL A 566 21.37 16.47 -2.85
CA VAL A 566 20.04 16.87 -2.40
C VAL A 566 20.16 17.40 -0.99
N THR A 567 19.84 18.68 -0.81
CA THR A 567 19.86 19.34 0.50
C THR A 567 18.48 19.50 1.11
N GLY A 568 17.40 19.30 0.37
CA GLY A 568 16.04 19.36 0.89
C GLY A 568 15.04 18.75 -0.08
N TYR A 569 13.88 18.33 0.43
CA TYR A 569 12.84 17.72 -0.38
C TYR A 569 11.45 17.99 0.22
N GLY A 570 10.45 18.23 -0.63
CA GLY A 570 9.09 18.54 -0.23
C GLY A 570 8.08 17.87 -1.15
N GLU A 571 6.89 17.62 -0.62
CA GLU A 571 5.89 16.78 -1.27
C GLU A 571 4.48 17.23 -0.90
N VAL A 572 3.60 17.32 -1.90
CA VAL A 572 2.16 17.31 -1.72
C VAL A 572 1.66 16.07 -2.47
N SER A 573 1.20 15.06 -1.75
CA SER A 573 0.76 13.78 -2.31
C SER A 573 -0.59 13.35 -1.74
N SER A 574 -1.11 12.21 -2.18
CA SER A 574 -2.36 11.64 -1.69
C SER A 574 -2.36 11.27 -0.21
N TYR A 575 -1.18 11.24 0.42
CA TYR A 575 -1.01 11.02 1.87
C TYR A 575 -0.53 12.28 2.60
N GLY A 576 -0.68 13.47 2.01
CA GLY A 576 -0.26 14.72 2.61
C GLY A 576 1.17 15.08 2.22
N ASN A 577 2.08 15.10 3.19
CA ASN A 577 3.48 15.47 2.96
C ASN A 577 4.41 14.24 2.96
N ALA A 578 5.70 14.44 2.73
CA ALA A 578 6.64 13.32 2.58
C ALA A 578 6.81 12.50 3.89
N GLU A 579 6.57 13.08 5.06
CA GLU A 579 6.65 12.37 6.35
C GLU A 579 5.44 11.44 6.55
N THR A 580 4.23 11.96 6.37
CA THR A 580 3.00 11.16 6.49
C THR A 580 2.92 10.08 5.42
N ARG A 581 3.34 10.38 4.18
CA ARG A 581 3.45 9.37 3.11
C ARG A 581 4.48 8.29 3.45
N TRP A 582 5.62 8.64 4.05
CA TRP A 582 6.62 7.66 4.48
C TRP A 582 6.11 6.74 5.58
N GLU A 583 5.37 7.26 6.57
CA GLU A 583 4.80 6.42 7.62
C GLU A 583 3.89 5.34 7.04
N MET A 584 3.02 5.73 6.11
CA MET A 584 2.15 4.78 5.44
C MET A 584 2.91 3.83 4.49
N GLU A 585 3.92 4.31 3.77
CA GLU A 585 4.75 3.49 2.89
C GLU A 585 5.56 2.44 3.65
N ALA A 586 6.28 2.86 4.69
CA ALA A 586 7.19 2.05 5.47
C ALA A 586 6.48 1.16 6.51
N TYR A 587 5.57 1.72 7.30
CA TYR A 587 4.97 1.05 8.46
C TYR A 587 3.53 0.62 8.21
N GLY A 588 2.78 1.40 7.43
CA GLY A 588 1.41 1.05 7.02
C GLY A 588 0.34 1.54 7.99
N GLU A 589 0.73 2.42 8.90
CA GLU A 589 -0.12 3.11 9.86
C GLU A 589 0.51 4.47 10.19
N PHE A 590 -0.28 5.41 10.69
CA PHE A 590 0.24 6.70 11.15
C PHE A 590 0.72 6.61 12.61
N SER A 591 1.83 7.28 12.90
CA SER A 591 2.22 7.60 14.27
C SER A 591 1.25 8.64 14.87
N LEU A 592 1.40 8.95 16.16
CA LEU A 592 0.64 10.03 16.79
C LEU A 592 0.94 11.37 16.10
N GLU A 593 2.21 11.66 15.87
CA GLU A 593 2.68 12.84 15.16
C GLU A 593 2.17 12.89 13.72
N GLY A 594 2.17 11.76 13.02
CA GLY A 594 1.67 11.64 11.65
C GLY A 594 0.16 11.90 11.59
N CYS A 595 -0.60 11.33 12.52
CA CYS A 595 -2.05 11.51 12.60
C CYS A 595 -2.44 12.96 12.92
N ILE A 596 -1.73 13.64 13.82
CA ILE A 596 -1.94 15.07 14.11
C ILE A 596 -1.58 15.92 12.89
N LYS A 597 -0.46 15.61 12.22
CA LYS A 597 -0.04 16.36 11.03
C LYS A 597 -1.06 16.24 9.91
N ILE A 598 -1.53 15.04 9.60
CA ILE A 598 -2.52 14.85 8.54
C ILE A 598 -3.89 15.43 8.93
N ALA A 599 -4.30 15.34 10.20
CA ALA A 599 -5.51 16.01 10.69
C ALA A 599 -5.43 17.54 10.53
N TRP A 600 -4.26 18.14 10.77
CA TRP A 600 -4.01 19.55 10.49
C TRP A 600 -4.06 19.87 8.99
N ILE A 601 -3.44 19.04 8.13
CA ILE A 601 -3.48 19.20 6.67
C ILE A 601 -4.91 19.14 6.13
N MET A 602 -5.73 18.25 6.68
CA MET A 602 -7.14 18.07 6.32
C MET A 602 -8.08 19.10 6.97
N CYS A 603 -7.54 20.06 7.73
CA CYS A 603 -8.29 21.07 8.46
C CYS A 603 -9.32 20.49 9.46
N LEU A 604 -9.04 19.31 10.03
CA LEU A 604 -9.90 18.66 11.04
C LEU A 604 -9.65 19.24 12.43
N ILE A 605 -8.40 19.62 12.71
CA ILE A 605 -7.99 20.26 13.95
C ILE A 605 -7.34 21.61 13.63
N LYS A 606 -7.43 22.54 14.58
CA LYS A 606 -6.71 23.81 14.55
C LYS A 606 -6.11 24.09 15.93
N HIS A 607 -4.96 24.74 15.97
CA HIS A 607 -4.39 25.16 17.23
C HIS A 607 -5.17 26.37 17.78
N PHE A 608 -5.46 26.35 19.09
CA PHE A 608 -6.16 27.42 19.79
C PHE A 608 -5.32 27.91 20.96
N ASN A 609 -5.26 29.23 21.13
CA ASN A 609 -4.62 29.88 22.26
C ASN A 609 -5.49 31.05 22.71
N GLY A 610 -6.29 30.85 23.75
CA GLY A 610 -7.23 31.85 24.23
C GLY A 610 -8.26 31.30 25.21
N THR A 611 -9.38 32.02 25.36
CA THR A 611 -10.49 31.62 26.23
C THR A 611 -11.52 30.83 25.45
N LEU A 612 -11.82 29.60 25.87
CA LEU A 612 -12.84 28.76 25.24
C LEU A 612 -14.24 29.35 25.45
N LYS A 613 -15.05 29.38 24.38
CA LYS A 613 -16.43 29.88 24.43
C LYS A 613 -17.35 28.98 25.27
N THR A 614 -17.06 27.68 25.33
CA THR A 614 -17.89 26.67 26.00
C THR A 614 -17.71 26.64 27.51
N THR A 615 -16.47 26.75 28.00
CA THR A 615 -16.14 26.60 29.43
C THR A 615 -15.70 27.90 30.10
N GLY A 616 -15.34 28.94 29.34
CA GLY A 616 -14.77 30.17 29.86
C GLY A 616 -13.34 30.02 30.42
N ALA A 617 -12.73 28.84 30.30
CA ALA A 617 -11.36 28.58 30.72
C ALA A 617 -10.36 29.00 29.64
N THR A 618 -9.18 29.43 30.07
CA THR A 618 -8.02 29.59 29.18
C THR A 618 -7.48 28.23 28.77
N TYR A 619 -7.33 28.01 27.47
CA TYR A 619 -6.84 26.78 26.88
C TYR A 619 -5.80 27.06 25.80
N VAL A 620 -4.78 26.21 25.75
CA VAL A 620 -3.74 26.21 24.73
C VAL A 620 -3.55 24.77 24.26
N GLY A 621 -3.77 24.53 22.98
CA GLY A 621 -3.66 23.20 22.40
C GLY A 621 -4.55 23.01 21.18
N TRP A 622 -4.75 21.75 20.78
CA TRP A 622 -5.63 21.42 19.66
C TRP A 622 -7.10 21.56 20.04
N VAL A 623 -7.90 22.08 19.09
CA VAL A 623 -9.35 22.01 19.12
C VAL A 623 -9.86 21.42 17.81
N ASP A 624 -11.01 20.75 17.86
CA ASP A 624 -11.74 20.36 16.65
C ASP A 624 -12.10 21.61 15.84
N ALA A 625 -11.86 21.58 14.54
CA ALA A 625 -12.04 22.76 13.69
C ALA A 625 -13.52 23.18 13.55
N LYS A 626 -14.46 22.22 13.66
CA LYS A 626 -15.91 22.41 13.52
C LYS A 626 -16.58 22.75 14.86
N THR A 627 -16.33 21.98 15.92
CA THR A 627 -16.99 22.14 17.22
C THR A 627 -16.30 23.16 18.12
N GLU A 628 -15.02 23.46 17.84
CA GLU A 628 -14.13 24.27 18.70
C GLU A 628 -13.93 23.67 20.11
N GLU A 629 -14.21 22.38 20.29
CA GLU A 629 -13.96 21.67 21.54
C GLU A 629 -12.48 21.25 21.66
N PRO A 630 -11.87 21.34 22.86
CA PRO A 630 -10.52 20.84 23.12
C PRO A 630 -10.37 19.36 22.80
N ILE A 631 -9.27 19.01 22.14
CA ILE A 631 -8.86 17.62 21.92
C ILE A 631 -7.40 17.43 22.32
N GLY A 632 -7.12 16.42 23.15
CA GLY A 632 -5.75 16.08 23.51
C GLY A 632 -5.06 15.30 22.40
N ASP A 633 -3.72 15.37 22.31
CA ASP A 633 -2.94 14.68 21.28
C ASP A 633 -3.32 13.20 21.12
N VAL A 634 -3.36 12.44 22.23
CA VAL A 634 -3.70 11.00 22.26
C VAL A 634 -5.12 10.68 21.81
N GLU A 635 -6.02 11.67 21.81
CA GLU A 635 -7.42 11.53 21.41
C GLU A 635 -7.60 11.76 19.89
N VAL A 636 -6.64 12.45 19.24
CA VAL A 636 -6.71 12.72 17.79
C VAL A 636 -6.76 11.44 16.97
N LYS A 637 -5.90 10.46 17.28
CA LYS A 637 -5.83 9.19 16.54
C LYS A 637 -7.16 8.40 16.60
N PRO A 638 -7.70 8.03 17.78
CA PRO A 638 -8.97 7.30 17.82
C PRO A 638 -10.17 8.11 17.31
N HIS A 639 -10.11 9.45 17.30
CA HIS A 639 -11.22 10.29 16.84
C HIS A 639 -11.24 10.51 15.31
N TYR A 640 -10.08 10.69 14.67
CA TYR A 640 -10.01 11.05 13.25
C TYR A 640 -9.37 10.01 12.34
N GLU A 641 -8.64 9.01 12.84
CA GLU A 641 -7.86 8.09 11.98
C GLU A 641 -8.75 7.35 10.96
N GLU A 642 -9.94 6.90 11.36
CA GLU A 642 -10.88 6.24 10.44
C GLU A 642 -11.29 7.17 9.28
N TYR A 643 -11.61 8.44 9.60
CA TYR A 643 -11.94 9.44 8.59
C TYR A 643 -10.73 9.77 7.70
N ILE A 644 -9.55 9.94 8.30
CA ILE A 644 -8.29 10.20 7.58
C ILE A 644 -8.02 9.07 6.58
N LEU A 645 -8.09 7.81 7.00
CA LEU A 645 -7.82 6.66 6.13
C LEU A 645 -8.86 6.52 5.00
N ALA A 646 -10.12 6.90 5.24
CA ALA A 646 -11.16 6.90 4.22
C ALA A 646 -10.97 8.01 3.16
N HIS A 647 -10.35 9.13 3.55
CA HIS A 647 -10.21 10.36 2.74
C HIS A 647 -8.76 10.70 2.36
N THR A 648 -7.87 9.71 2.37
CA THR A 648 -6.48 9.81 1.90
C THR A 648 -6.14 8.64 0.97
N GLY A 649 -5.04 8.76 0.22
CA GLY A 649 -4.59 7.72 -0.70
C GLY A 649 -5.50 7.51 -1.90
N ILE A 650 -5.48 6.28 -2.43
CA ILE A 650 -6.30 5.84 -3.58
C ILE A 650 -7.72 5.57 -3.10
N ARG A 651 -8.68 6.36 -3.61
CA ARG A 651 -10.09 6.28 -3.20
C ARG A 651 -11.04 6.69 -4.33
N LEU A 652 -12.34 6.61 -4.08
CA LEU A 652 -13.35 7.09 -5.01
C LEU A 652 -13.15 8.58 -5.31
N ILE A 653 -13.43 8.99 -6.54
CA ILE A 653 -13.36 10.40 -6.93
C ILE A 653 -14.39 11.19 -6.13
N GLU A 654 -13.90 12.12 -5.33
CA GLU A 654 -14.72 13.07 -4.58
C GLU A 654 -14.88 14.35 -5.42
N PRO A 655 -16.10 14.69 -5.89
CA PRO A 655 -16.29 15.84 -6.78
C PRO A 655 -15.76 17.16 -6.22
N GLU A 656 -15.83 17.34 -4.90
CA GLU A 656 -15.31 18.52 -4.19
C GLU A 656 -13.80 18.69 -4.35
N MET A 657 -13.07 17.58 -4.45
CA MET A 657 -11.62 17.55 -4.65
C MET A 657 -11.20 17.42 -6.12
N ALA A 658 -12.18 17.23 -7.03
CA ALA A 658 -11.98 17.03 -8.46
C ALA A 658 -12.68 18.11 -9.30
N HIS A 659 -12.71 19.35 -8.83
CA HIS A 659 -13.24 20.52 -9.56
C HIS A 659 -14.72 20.37 -9.99
N GLY A 660 -15.53 19.65 -9.20
CA GLY A 660 -16.94 19.36 -9.46
C GLY A 660 -17.19 18.18 -10.41
N TYR A 661 -16.16 17.42 -10.79
CA TYR A 661 -16.28 16.26 -11.66
C TYR A 661 -16.93 15.06 -10.94
N ASP A 662 -18.06 14.58 -11.45
CA ASP A 662 -18.68 13.31 -11.07
C ASP A 662 -18.59 12.32 -12.24
N PRO A 663 -17.84 11.22 -12.10
CA PRO A 663 -17.70 10.22 -13.17
C PRO A 663 -19.02 9.52 -13.53
N ASN A 664 -20.03 9.53 -12.66
CA ASN A 664 -21.35 8.96 -12.97
C ASN A 664 -22.23 9.89 -13.82
N LYS A 665 -21.86 11.17 -13.93
CA LYS A 665 -22.67 12.21 -14.57
C LYS A 665 -21.80 13.15 -15.41
N ARG A 666 -20.93 12.59 -16.26
CA ARG A 666 -20.06 13.40 -17.11
C ARG A 666 -20.87 14.20 -18.13
N PRO A 667 -20.85 15.55 -18.10
CA PRO A 667 -21.62 16.37 -19.02
C PRO A 667 -20.96 16.42 -20.41
N LEU A 668 -21.75 16.17 -21.45
CA LEU A 668 -21.37 16.38 -22.85
C LEU A 668 -22.45 17.16 -23.58
N LEU A 669 -22.07 17.81 -24.68
CA LEU A 669 -23.02 18.48 -25.57
C LEU A 669 -23.24 17.64 -26.82
N ARG A 670 -24.51 17.32 -27.11
CA ARG A 670 -24.91 16.70 -28.38
C ARG A 670 -25.57 17.74 -29.26
N GLU A 671 -25.07 17.87 -30.49
CA GLU A 671 -25.70 18.74 -31.49
C GLU A 671 -26.95 18.06 -32.07
N ILE A 672 -28.05 18.81 -32.13
CA ILE A 672 -29.36 18.37 -32.61
C ILE A 672 -29.92 19.44 -33.55
N GLN A 673 -30.50 19.00 -34.66
CA GLN A 673 -31.24 19.89 -35.56
C GLN A 673 -32.71 19.96 -35.14
N LEU A 674 -33.25 21.18 -35.05
CA LEU A 674 -34.65 21.40 -34.72
C LEU A 674 -35.58 20.93 -35.86
N GLU A 675 -36.54 20.07 -35.53
CA GLU A 675 -37.57 19.62 -36.47
C GLU A 675 -38.77 20.58 -36.57
N HIS A 676 -38.91 21.44 -35.56
CA HIS A 676 -39.96 22.43 -35.43
C HIS A 676 -39.39 23.75 -34.90
N ASP A 677 -40.08 24.84 -35.18
CA ASP A 677 -39.80 26.13 -34.57
C ASP A 677 -39.91 26.04 -33.04
N MET A 678 -38.97 26.65 -32.32
CA MET A 678 -39.05 26.81 -30.88
C MET A 678 -39.96 27.99 -30.50
N GLU A 679 -40.41 28.00 -29.24
CA GLU A 679 -41.04 29.16 -28.66
C GLU A 679 -40.03 30.33 -28.54
N PRO A 680 -40.46 31.57 -28.77
CA PRO A 680 -39.61 32.74 -28.57
C PRO A 680 -39.21 32.89 -27.10
N PHE A 681 -37.97 33.29 -26.85
CA PHE A 681 -37.50 33.69 -25.52
C PHE A 681 -36.89 35.09 -25.55
N GLU A 682 -36.84 35.76 -24.40
CA GLU A 682 -36.27 37.09 -24.30
C GLU A 682 -34.74 37.06 -24.14
N ALA A 683 -34.07 37.98 -24.83
CA ALA A 683 -32.63 38.22 -24.76
C ALA A 683 -32.35 39.72 -24.82
N THR A 684 -31.12 40.11 -24.53
CA THR A 684 -30.64 41.48 -24.80
C THR A 684 -30.47 41.72 -26.30
N ALA A 685 -30.40 42.99 -26.71
CA ALA A 685 -30.19 43.34 -28.12
C ALA A 685 -28.89 42.74 -28.70
N ASP A 686 -27.81 42.73 -27.92
CA ASP A 686 -26.51 42.20 -28.32
C ASP A 686 -26.52 40.67 -28.44
N GLU A 687 -27.17 39.97 -27.50
CA GLU A 687 -27.35 38.51 -27.57
C GLU A 687 -28.22 38.12 -28.76
N ALA A 688 -29.34 38.81 -29.00
CA ALA A 688 -30.22 38.56 -30.14
C ALA A 688 -29.48 38.76 -31.48
N ALA A 689 -28.69 39.83 -31.59
CA ALA A 689 -27.84 40.08 -32.76
C ALA A 689 -26.80 38.96 -32.95
N THR A 690 -26.21 38.46 -31.87
CA THR A 690 -25.24 37.35 -31.89
C THR A 690 -25.90 36.05 -32.36
N PHE A 691 -27.08 35.70 -31.83
CA PHE A 691 -27.83 34.52 -32.28
C PHE A 691 -28.19 34.61 -33.76
N LYS A 692 -28.63 35.78 -34.24
CA LYS A 692 -28.94 36.02 -35.65
C LYS A 692 -27.70 35.92 -36.54
N ALA A 693 -26.57 36.46 -36.11
CA ALA A 693 -25.31 36.38 -36.85
C ALA A 693 -24.82 34.93 -37.00
N GLN A 694 -24.96 34.11 -35.95
CA GLN A 694 -24.52 32.72 -35.97
C GLN A 694 -25.46 31.79 -36.76
N ASN A 695 -26.77 32.02 -36.72
CA ASN A 695 -27.78 31.10 -37.28
C ASN A 695 -28.44 31.60 -38.58
N GLY A 696 -28.23 32.86 -38.97
CA GLY A 696 -28.69 33.42 -40.24
C GLY A 696 -30.21 33.35 -40.43
N SER A 697 -30.65 32.58 -41.45
CA SER A 697 -32.08 32.39 -41.75
C SER A 697 -32.82 31.50 -40.77
N ASN A 698 -32.10 30.78 -39.88
CA ASN A 698 -32.70 29.79 -38.99
C ASN A 698 -33.07 30.36 -37.61
N VAL A 699 -32.97 31.68 -37.41
CA VAL A 699 -33.38 32.39 -36.19
C VAL A 699 -34.07 33.69 -36.58
N ASP A 700 -35.21 33.99 -35.98
CA ASP A 700 -35.86 35.30 -36.07
C ASP A 700 -35.68 36.07 -34.76
N ILE A 701 -35.50 37.39 -34.90
CA ILE A 701 -35.37 38.31 -33.76
C ILE A 701 -36.25 39.54 -33.95
N TRP A 702 -36.86 40.06 -32.88
CA TRP A 702 -37.63 41.31 -32.90
C TRP A 702 -37.62 42.01 -31.53
N GLU A 703 -37.76 43.33 -31.53
CA GLU A 703 -37.82 44.12 -30.31
C GLU A 703 -39.22 44.00 -29.64
N ASN A 704 -39.24 43.81 -28.33
CA ASN A 704 -40.47 43.77 -27.54
C ASN A 704 -40.92 45.19 -27.18
N THR A 705 -42.22 45.47 -27.30
CA THR A 705 -42.81 46.81 -27.10
C THR A 705 -42.73 47.33 -25.66
N SER A 706 -42.30 46.52 -24.70
CA SER A 706 -42.19 46.86 -23.28
C SER A 706 -40.80 46.50 -22.72
N GLY A 707 -39.86 47.44 -22.78
CA GLY A 707 -38.64 47.41 -21.93
C GLY A 707 -37.29 47.21 -22.61
N GLY A 708 -37.19 47.25 -23.94
CA GLY A 708 -35.90 47.14 -24.65
C GLY A 708 -35.32 45.72 -24.69
N SER A 709 -36.10 44.70 -24.31
CA SER A 709 -35.79 43.30 -24.52
C SER A 709 -36.10 42.88 -25.96
N TRP A 710 -35.39 41.88 -26.46
CA TRP A 710 -35.57 41.30 -27.79
C TRP A 710 -36.07 39.88 -27.67
N SER A 711 -37.06 39.50 -28.46
CA SER A 711 -37.47 38.10 -28.59
C SER A 711 -36.61 37.40 -29.64
N VAL A 712 -36.15 36.19 -29.32
CA VAL A 712 -35.37 35.31 -30.20
C VAL A 712 -36.14 34.02 -30.40
N LYS A 713 -36.37 33.65 -31.66
CA LYS A 713 -37.08 32.42 -32.04
C LYS A 713 -36.21 31.58 -32.97
N PHE A 714 -35.74 30.42 -32.48
CA PHE A 714 -35.08 29.45 -33.33
C PHE A 714 -36.11 28.75 -34.22
N LEU A 715 -35.83 28.67 -35.51
CA LEU A 715 -36.70 28.07 -36.51
C LEU A 715 -36.31 26.61 -36.78
N LYS A 716 -37.24 25.87 -37.41
CA LYS A 716 -36.94 24.54 -37.95
C LYS A 716 -35.66 24.58 -38.80
N GLY A 717 -34.77 23.63 -38.54
CA GLY A 717 -33.49 23.50 -39.22
C GLY A 717 -32.30 24.14 -38.48
N ALA A 718 -32.54 24.95 -37.44
CA ALA A 718 -31.45 25.46 -36.60
C ALA A 718 -30.77 24.34 -35.81
N LEU A 719 -29.47 24.48 -35.57
CA LEU A 719 -28.68 23.54 -34.77
C LEU A 719 -28.60 24.05 -33.34
N ILE A 720 -28.98 23.22 -32.38
CA ILE A 720 -28.85 23.48 -30.95
C ILE A 720 -27.96 22.42 -30.32
N ARG A 721 -27.38 22.72 -29.16
CA ARG A 721 -26.58 21.77 -28.39
C ARG A 721 -27.30 21.44 -27.09
N VAL A 722 -27.61 20.17 -26.89
CA VAL A 722 -28.32 19.68 -25.69
C VAL A 722 -27.34 18.95 -24.77
N PRO A 723 -27.30 19.30 -23.47
CA PRO A 723 -26.53 18.56 -22.48
C PRO A 723 -27.02 17.13 -22.33
N ILE A 724 -26.09 16.17 -22.36
CA ILE A 724 -26.30 14.76 -21.99
C ILE A 724 -25.31 14.39 -20.88
N ALA A 725 -25.62 13.35 -20.13
CA ALA A 725 -24.72 12.79 -19.12
C ALA A 725 -24.27 11.37 -19.53
N LEU A 726 -22.97 11.09 -19.43
CA LEU A 726 -22.42 9.75 -19.59
C LEU A 726 -21.87 9.23 -18.26
N GLN A 727 -22.02 7.93 -18.03
CA GLN A 727 -21.28 7.21 -16.99
C GLN A 727 -19.94 6.75 -17.57
N VAL A 728 -18.85 7.06 -16.87
CA VAL A 728 -17.52 6.52 -17.18
C VAL A 728 -17.14 5.42 -16.20
N ASP A 729 -16.12 4.63 -16.55
CA ASP A 729 -15.71 3.45 -15.80
C ASP A 729 -14.46 3.68 -14.90
N ARG A 730 -13.88 4.90 -14.93
CA ARG A 730 -12.82 5.36 -14.03
C ARG A 730 -13.44 6.12 -12.86
N LEU A 731 -13.67 5.41 -11.75
CA LEU A 731 -14.33 5.94 -10.55
C LEU A 731 -13.34 6.28 -9.42
N VAL A 732 -12.06 5.95 -9.60
CA VAL A 732 -11.04 5.92 -8.55
C VAL A 732 -9.83 6.74 -8.97
N ALA A 733 -9.28 7.53 -8.05
CA ALA A 733 -8.08 8.34 -8.23
C ALA A 733 -7.27 8.46 -6.92
N ALA A 734 -6.01 8.84 -7.03
CA ALA A 734 -5.15 9.23 -5.90
C ALA A 734 -5.16 10.75 -5.73
N LEU A 735 -6.18 11.25 -5.04
CA LEU A 735 -6.38 12.68 -4.78
C LEU A 735 -5.60 13.11 -3.53
N VAL A 736 -5.21 14.38 -3.45
CA VAL A 736 -4.69 14.98 -2.19
C VAL A 736 -5.71 14.81 -1.06
N PRO A 737 -5.29 14.77 0.22
CA PRO A 737 -6.19 14.57 1.36
C PRO A 737 -7.39 15.52 1.33
N THR A 738 -8.59 15.00 1.59
CA THR A 738 -9.81 15.81 1.59
C THR A 738 -9.72 16.89 2.68
N GLY A 739 -10.09 18.13 2.34
CA GLY A 739 -9.91 19.28 3.21
C GLY A 739 -8.55 19.99 3.08
N TRP A 740 -7.61 19.45 2.29
CA TRP A 740 -6.39 20.19 1.93
C TRP A 740 -6.76 21.54 1.31
N SER A 741 -6.19 22.62 1.83
CA SER A 741 -6.47 23.99 1.37
C SER A 741 -5.19 24.82 1.30
N PRO A 742 -5.00 25.69 0.29
CA PRO A 742 -3.89 26.65 0.26
C PRO A 742 -3.81 27.53 1.51
N ALA A 743 -4.96 27.86 2.10
CA ALA A 743 -5.07 28.79 3.23
C ALA A 743 -4.42 28.25 4.51
N ILE A 744 -4.46 26.93 4.79
CA ILE A 744 -3.84 26.36 5.99
C ILE A 744 -2.32 26.50 5.97
N TYR A 745 -1.73 26.56 4.77
CA TYR A 745 -0.31 26.83 4.57
C TYR A 745 0.00 28.34 4.50
N GLY A 746 -1.01 29.22 4.56
CA GLY A 746 -0.82 30.67 4.54
C GLY A 746 -0.74 31.30 3.15
N ILE A 747 -1.20 30.61 2.11
CA ILE A 747 -1.41 31.23 0.80
C ILE A 747 -2.67 32.12 0.89
N PRO A 748 -2.58 33.44 0.60
CA PRO A 748 -3.72 34.34 0.63
C PRO A 748 -4.85 33.92 -0.33
N ASP A 749 -6.12 34.12 0.08
CA ASP A 749 -7.29 33.71 -0.72
C ASP A 749 -7.37 34.37 -2.09
N ASP A 750 -6.94 35.63 -2.20
CA ASP A 750 -6.86 36.37 -3.46
C ASP A 750 -5.83 35.76 -4.40
N LEU A 751 -4.66 35.38 -3.88
CA LEU A 751 -3.63 34.68 -4.64
C LEU A 751 -4.08 33.26 -5.04
N ALA A 752 -4.64 32.49 -4.12
CA ALA A 752 -5.15 31.15 -4.37
C ALA A 752 -6.26 31.16 -5.43
N LYS A 753 -7.10 32.20 -5.45
CA LYS A 753 -8.09 32.41 -6.52
C LYS A 753 -7.46 32.84 -7.82
N GLN A 754 -6.31 33.53 -7.82
CA GLN A 754 -5.64 34.03 -9.01
C GLN A 754 -4.92 32.93 -9.79
N VAL A 755 -4.17 32.07 -9.09
CA VAL A 755 -3.32 31.04 -9.70
C VAL A 755 -4.05 29.73 -9.95
N ASP A 756 -3.47 28.85 -10.77
CA ASP A 756 -3.93 27.47 -10.91
C ASP A 756 -3.58 26.61 -9.67
N GLN A 757 -4.37 25.58 -9.41
CA GLN A 757 -4.18 24.65 -8.30
C GLN A 757 -2.78 24.00 -8.29
N VAL A 758 -2.20 23.71 -9.46
CA VAL A 758 -0.82 23.19 -9.56
C VAL A 758 0.20 24.14 -8.96
N THR A 759 0.01 25.45 -9.09
CA THR A 759 0.91 26.46 -8.52
C THR A 759 0.87 26.41 -6.99
N CYS A 760 -0.31 26.23 -6.39
CA CYS A 760 -0.45 26.07 -4.95
C CYS A 760 0.32 24.85 -4.43
N TYR A 761 0.21 23.71 -5.11
CA TYR A 761 0.97 22.50 -4.74
C TYR A 761 2.48 22.72 -4.85
N ALA A 762 2.94 23.35 -5.94
CA ALA A 762 4.36 23.62 -6.15
C ALA A 762 4.94 24.59 -5.11
N LEU A 763 4.20 25.62 -4.73
CA LEU A 763 4.60 26.58 -3.70
C LEU A 763 4.78 25.89 -2.34
N VAL A 764 3.79 25.10 -1.91
CA VAL A 764 3.85 24.36 -0.63
C VAL A 764 5.02 23.37 -0.64
N ALA A 765 5.16 22.55 -1.69
CA ALA A 765 6.25 21.59 -1.81
C ALA A 765 7.63 22.28 -1.86
N THR A 766 7.74 23.46 -2.48
CA THR A 766 8.99 24.23 -2.51
C THR A 766 9.37 24.73 -1.13
N VAL A 767 8.43 25.32 -0.38
CA VAL A 767 8.70 25.79 0.99
C VAL A 767 9.08 24.61 1.89
N GLU A 768 8.41 23.48 1.77
CA GLU A 768 8.77 22.28 2.54
C GLU A 768 10.19 21.78 2.19
N ALA A 769 10.58 21.80 0.92
CA ALA A 769 11.93 21.46 0.49
C ALA A 769 12.98 22.42 1.08
N LEU A 770 12.71 23.73 1.06
CA LEU A 770 13.59 24.76 1.62
C LEU A 770 13.74 24.62 3.14
N VAL A 771 12.63 24.44 3.86
CA VAL A 771 12.66 24.25 5.32
C VAL A 771 13.43 22.97 5.69
N ARG A 772 13.25 21.87 4.95
CA ARG A 772 14.06 20.66 5.10
C ARG A 772 15.52 20.81 4.68
N SER A 773 15.85 21.88 3.96
CA SER A 773 17.22 22.30 3.65
C SER A 773 17.82 23.28 4.67
N GLY A 774 17.13 23.56 5.77
CA GLY A 774 17.59 24.53 6.76
C GLY A 774 17.40 25.99 6.34
N ILE A 775 16.55 26.24 5.34
CA ILE A 775 16.24 27.55 4.77
C ILE A 775 14.81 27.94 5.17
N THR A 776 14.67 28.74 6.22
CA THR A 776 13.36 29.26 6.66
C THR A 776 13.02 30.60 6.04
N ASP A 777 14.02 31.35 5.58
CA ASP A 777 13.87 32.55 4.75
C ASP A 777 14.72 32.38 3.49
N PRO A 778 14.13 32.29 2.29
CA PRO A 778 14.89 32.12 1.05
C PRO A 778 15.95 33.19 0.82
N TYR A 779 15.76 34.42 1.31
CA TYR A 779 16.73 35.51 1.12
C TYR A 779 18.03 35.32 1.91
N GLU A 780 18.06 34.39 2.88
CA GLU A 780 19.29 33.97 3.56
C GLU A 780 20.33 33.43 2.56
N LEU A 781 19.88 32.80 1.47
CA LEU A 781 20.77 32.30 0.41
C LEU A 781 21.67 33.41 -0.13
N TYR A 782 21.19 34.66 -0.19
CA TYR A 782 21.94 35.79 -0.74
C TYR A 782 23.02 36.33 0.18
N GLN A 783 23.09 35.86 1.43
CA GLN A 783 24.25 36.08 2.29
C GLN A 783 25.47 35.28 1.81
N TYR A 784 25.25 34.13 1.17
CA TYR A 784 26.30 33.19 0.76
C TYR A 784 26.51 33.21 -0.76
N PHE A 785 25.42 33.21 -1.52
CA PHE A 785 25.42 33.05 -2.95
C PHE A 785 24.98 34.33 -3.65
N TYR A 786 25.49 34.53 -4.86
CA TYR A 786 25.08 35.67 -5.68
C TYR A 786 23.65 35.45 -6.23
N VAL A 787 22.90 36.52 -6.50
CA VAL A 787 21.47 36.43 -6.91
C VAL A 787 21.25 35.60 -8.18
N SER A 788 22.26 35.49 -9.06
CA SER A 788 22.19 34.63 -10.25
C SER A 788 22.60 33.17 -10.01
N GLN A 789 23.05 32.82 -8.81
CA GLN A 789 23.49 31.47 -8.42
C GLN A 789 22.41 30.66 -7.69
N VAL A 790 21.16 31.10 -7.79
CA VAL A 790 19.96 30.39 -7.32
C VAL A 790 19.01 30.29 -8.51
N GLY A 791 18.66 29.08 -8.94
CA GLY A 791 17.82 28.86 -10.12
C GLY A 791 16.69 27.85 -9.91
N ASN A 792 15.87 27.65 -10.94
CA ASN A 792 14.68 26.79 -10.90
C ASN A 792 14.50 26.00 -12.22
N THR A 793 14.11 24.74 -12.10
CA THR A 793 13.88 23.78 -13.19
C THR A 793 12.56 23.02 -13.06
N THR A 794 11.71 23.35 -12.07
CA THR A 794 10.47 22.64 -11.77
C THR A 794 9.59 22.48 -13.02
N GLY A 795 9.27 21.25 -13.39
CA GLY A 795 8.48 20.93 -14.57
C GLY A 795 7.01 20.59 -14.28
N SER A 796 6.28 20.29 -15.34
CA SER A 796 4.93 19.72 -15.32
C SER A 796 4.69 19.03 -16.66
N VAL A 797 3.74 18.09 -16.72
CA VAL A 797 3.36 17.45 -17.99
C VAL A 797 2.44 18.36 -18.78
N LEU A 798 1.43 18.93 -18.13
CA LEU A 798 0.38 19.72 -18.79
C LEU A 798 0.32 21.20 -18.36
N GLY A 799 0.97 21.58 -17.25
CA GLY A 799 0.83 22.91 -16.67
C GLY A 799 -0.49 23.06 -15.90
N GLY A 800 -1.08 24.26 -15.93
CA GLY A 800 -2.34 24.55 -15.24
C GLY A 800 -3.54 23.95 -15.96
N THR A 801 -3.87 22.69 -15.64
CA THR A 801 -4.95 21.94 -16.31
C THR A 801 -6.34 22.50 -16.07
N GLN A 802 -6.59 23.07 -14.88
CA GLN A 802 -7.86 23.75 -14.59
C GLN A 802 -8.00 25.01 -15.44
N SER A 803 -6.93 25.81 -15.55
CA SER A 803 -6.90 27.00 -16.40
C SER A 803 -7.03 26.65 -17.89
N ILE A 804 -6.48 25.52 -18.33
CA ILE A 804 -6.67 24.98 -19.69
C ILE A 804 -8.15 24.63 -19.91
N GLN A 805 -8.79 23.94 -18.97
CA GLN A 805 -10.22 23.64 -19.04
C GLN A 805 -11.04 24.92 -19.13
N ASP A 806 -10.71 25.93 -18.34
CA ASP A 806 -11.40 27.21 -18.40
C ASP A 806 -11.23 27.91 -19.75
N MET A 807 -10.00 27.94 -20.27
CA MET A 807 -9.70 28.58 -21.55
C MET A 807 -10.43 27.93 -22.73
N PHE A 808 -10.55 26.60 -22.77
CA PHE A 808 -11.15 25.90 -23.91
C PHE A 808 -12.63 25.57 -23.73
N LYS A 809 -13.06 25.12 -22.54
CA LYS A 809 -14.42 24.65 -22.26
C LYS A 809 -15.28 25.75 -21.64
N SER A 810 -14.83 26.35 -20.54
CA SER A 810 -15.63 27.38 -19.84
C SER A 810 -15.85 28.61 -20.72
N ARG A 811 -14.83 29.04 -21.47
CA ARG A 811 -14.94 30.18 -22.41
C ARG A 811 -15.87 29.88 -23.58
N PHE A 812 -15.83 28.66 -24.11
CA PHE A 812 -16.75 28.21 -25.15
C PHE A 812 -18.21 28.16 -24.68
N LEU A 813 -18.42 27.90 -23.39
CA LEU A 813 -19.73 27.93 -22.73
C LEU A 813 -20.15 29.33 -22.25
N ASP A 814 -19.36 30.36 -22.58
CA ASP A 814 -19.56 31.75 -22.14
C ASP A 814 -19.70 31.91 -20.61
N LYS A 815 -18.97 31.09 -19.85
CA LYS A 815 -18.85 31.27 -18.40
C LYS A 815 -17.92 32.45 -18.11
N GLY A 816 -18.21 33.20 -17.04
CA GLY A 816 -17.34 34.28 -16.59
C GLY A 816 -15.96 33.77 -16.18
N LEU A 817 -14.91 34.28 -16.82
CA LEU A 817 -13.52 33.87 -16.60
C LEU A 817 -12.61 35.08 -16.38
N LYS A 818 -11.43 34.83 -15.82
CA LYS A 818 -10.38 35.83 -15.75
C LYS A 818 -9.83 36.12 -17.16
N ASN A 819 -9.45 37.37 -17.39
CA ASN A 819 -8.89 37.80 -18.66
C ASN A 819 -7.47 37.26 -18.90
N ASP A 820 -6.74 36.95 -17.83
CA ASP A 820 -5.36 36.48 -17.82
C ASP A 820 -5.22 34.96 -17.68
N VAL A 821 -6.31 34.20 -17.80
CA VAL A 821 -6.32 32.72 -17.65
C VAL A 821 -5.24 32.01 -18.49
N LEU A 822 -4.88 32.57 -19.65
CA LEU A 822 -3.83 32.02 -20.52
C LEU A 822 -2.48 31.90 -19.80
N GLN A 823 -2.10 32.89 -18.97
CA GLN A 823 -0.79 32.87 -18.33
C GLN A 823 -0.65 31.68 -17.36
N GLU A 824 -1.73 31.31 -16.69
CA GLU A 824 -1.76 30.20 -15.71
C GLU A 824 -1.76 28.82 -16.39
N THR A 825 -1.96 28.75 -17.71
CA THR A 825 -1.83 27.49 -18.46
C THR A 825 -0.38 27.05 -18.65
N PHE A 826 0.58 27.98 -18.62
CA PHE A 826 1.97 27.67 -18.97
C PHE A 826 2.71 26.93 -17.87
N ILE A 827 3.47 25.91 -18.26
CA ILE A 827 4.37 25.15 -17.37
C ILE A 827 5.40 26.08 -16.70
N SER A 828 5.89 27.10 -17.41
CA SER A 828 6.85 28.07 -16.88
C SER A 828 6.28 28.97 -15.78
N THR A 829 4.97 29.17 -15.74
CA THR A 829 4.31 30.08 -14.78
C THR A 829 4.43 29.56 -13.34
N ILE A 830 4.45 28.24 -13.17
CA ILE A 830 4.71 27.59 -11.87
C ILE A 830 6.05 28.07 -11.28
N GLN A 831 7.11 28.11 -12.09
CA GLN A 831 8.43 28.61 -11.66
C GLN A 831 8.44 30.11 -11.44
N ALA A 832 7.72 30.86 -12.28
CA ALA A 832 7.60 32.30 -12.16
C ALA A 832 7.01 32.67 -10.80
N TRP A 833 5.91 32.02 -10.39
CA TRP A 833 5.29 32.24 -9.07
C TRP A 833 6.23 31.90 -7.91
N VAL A 834 6.96 30.78 -7.98
CA VAL A 834 7.98 30.45 -6.96
C VAL A 834 9.04 31.55 -6.86
N SER A 835 9.52 32.08 -7.99
CA SER A 835 10.51 33.16 -7.98
C SER A 835 9.92 34.48 -7.46
N MET A 836 8.74 34.86 -7.94
CA MET A 836 8.08 36.13 -7.61
C MET A 836 7.64 36.21 -6.15
N LEU A 837 7.23 35.09 -5.55
CA LEU A 837 6.66 35.08 -4.20
C LEU A 837 7.68 34.71 -3.11
N LEU A 838 8.72 33.94 -3.44
CA LEU A 838 9.65 33.38 -2.46
C LEU A 838 11.10 33.77 -2.70
N MET A 839 11.62 33.53 -3.91
CA MET A 839 13.07 33.52 -4.13
C MET A 839 13.63 34.90 -4.49
N SER A 840 12.97 35.65 -5.37
CA SER A 840 13.51 36.88 -6.00
C SER A 840 14.91 36.69 -6.60
N SER A 841 15.16 35.50 -7.18
CA SER A 841 16.45 35.16 -7.78
C SER A 841 16.54 35.62 -9.23
N SER A 842 17.75 35.92 -9.70
CA SER A 842 18.04 36.24 -11.11
C SER A 842 18.88 35.13 -11.77
N GLY A 843 18.76 33.89 -11.29
CA GLY A 843 19.50 32.75 -11.83
C GLY A 843 18.77 32.02 -12.96
N PRO A 844 19.30 30.85 -13.39
CA PRO A 844 18.73 30.08 -14.49
C PRO A 844 17.29 29.62 -14.24
N VAL A 845 16.44 29.74 -15.27
CA VAL A 845 15.06 29.26 -15.30
C VAL A 845 14.90 28.35 -16.52
N LYS A 846 14.62 27.06 -16.30
CA LYS A 846 14.56 26.04 -17.36
C LYS A 846 13.43 25.03 -17.13
N PRO A 847 12.19 25.32 -17.55
CA PRO A 847 11.07 24.38 -17.44
C PRO A 847 11.28 23.08 -18.21
N ALA A 848 11.18 21.97 -17.49
CA ALA A 848 11.28 20.62 -18.02
C ALA A 848 9.91 20.04 -18.34
N VAL A 849 9.82 19.28 -19.44
CA VAL A 849 8.63 18.52 -19.85
C VAL A 849 9.10 17.17 -20.38
N GLY A 850 8.87 16.12 -19.60
CA GLY A 850 9.29 14.74 -19.89
C GLY A 850 8.17 13.73 -19.67
N ALA A 851 6.91 14.14 -19.79
CA ALA A 851 5.75 13.34 -19.39
C ALA A 851 5.92 12.77 -17.97
N CYS A 852 5.65 11.49 -17.75
CA CYS A 852 5.80 10.83 -16.45
C CYS A 852 7.24 10.82 -15.88
N ALA A 853 8.26 11.15 -16.69
CA ALA A 853 9.65 11.23 -16.28
C ALA A 853 10.13 12.67 -16.00
N THR A 854 9.24 13.67 -16.10
CA THR A 854 9.57 15.10 -15.96
C THR A 854 10.45 15.45 -14.76
N THR A 855 10.26 14.81 -13.60
CA THR A 855 11.12 15.07 -12.44
C THR A 855 12.58 14.74 -12.69
N VAL A 856 12.89 13.57 -13.27
CA VAL A 856 14.29 13.15 -13.41
C VAL A 856 14.95 14.02 -14.47
N LEU A 857 14.26 14.35 -15.57
CA LEU A 857 14.71 15.36 -16.54
C LEU A 857 14.95 16.75 -15.90
N SER A 858 14.09 17.18 -14.98
CA SER A 858 14.25 18.43 -14.22
C SER A 858 15.51 18.40 -13.37
N ILE A 859 15.73 17.31 -12.64
CA ILE A 859 16.91 17.09 -11.80
C ILE A 859 18.18 17.01 -12.67
N ASP A 860 18.16 16.29 -13.78
CA ASP A 860 19.28 16.19 -14.74
C ASP A 860 19.68 17.56 -15.27
N THR A 861 18.69 18.35 -15.73
CA THR A 861 18.90 19.73 -16.19
C THR A 861 19.50 20.61 -15.09
N ALA A 862 19.07 20.45 -13.84
CA ALA A 862 19.61 21.18 -12.71
C ALA A 862 21.07 20.79 -12.40
N ILE A 863 21.38 19.49 -12.45
CA ILE A 863 22.74 18.95 -12.25
C ILE A 863 23.70 19.53 -13.29
N GLU A 864 23.34 19.45 -14.57
CA GLU A 864 24.15 20.03 -15.65
C GLU A 864 24.36 21.54 -15.45
N THR A 865 23.33 22.24 -14.98
CA THR A 865 23.41 23.69 -14.72
C THR A 865 24.39 24.01 -13.58
N ILE A 866 24.38 23.23 -12.49
CA ILE A 866 25.34 23.37 -11.39
C ILE A 866 26.76 23.00 -11.86
N GLN A 867 26.92 21.85 -12.52
CA GLN A 867 28.22 21.37 -13.02
C GLN A 867 28.84 22.31 -14.06
N SER A 868 28.03 23.04 -14.82
CA SER A 868 28.50 24.08 -15.75
C SER A 868 29.00 25.36 -15.07
N GLY A 869 28.81 25.51 -13.75
CA GLY A 869 29.20 26.69 -12.98
C GLY A 869 28.25 27.89 -13.11
N LYS A 870 27.11 27.74 -13.80
CA LYS A 870 26.10 28.81 -13.96
C LYS A 870 25.40 29.15 -12.64
N THR A 871 25.28 28.18 -11.74
CA THR A 871 24.55 28.30 -10.48
C THR A 871 25.17 27.39 -9.42
N ARG A 872 24.84 27.63 -8.15
CA ARG A 872 25.26 26.77 -7.03
C ARG A 872 24.09 26.13 -6.29
N VAL A 873 22.89 26.68 -6.44
CA VAL A 873 21.64 26.20 -5.85
C VAL A 873 20.57 26.10 -6.95
N MET A 874 19.84 24.99 -6.97
CA MET A 874 18.73 24.75 -7.90
C MET A 874 17.52 24.18 -7.18
N ILE A 875 16.33 24.69 -7.52
CA ILE A 875 15.06 24.04 -7.21
C ILE A 875 14.69 23.18 -8.43
N ALA A 876 14.39 21.90 -8.21
CA ALA A 876 14.05 20.94 -9.25
C ALA A 876 12.89 20.05 -8.82
N GLY A 877 12.21 19.41 -9.76
CA GLY A 877 11.05 18.56 -9.46
C GLY A 877 9.93 18.74 -10.46
N SER A 878 8.71 18.40 -10.07
CA SER A 878 7.54 18.62 -10.92
C SER A 878 6.22 18.65 -10.16
N VAL A 879 5.18 19.14 -10.83
CA VAL A 879 3.78 19.22 -10.37
C VAL A 879 2.81 18.83 -11.48
N ASP A 880 1.71 18.15 -11.15
CA ASP A 880 0.57 17.93 -12.05
C ASP A 880 -0.73 17.75 -11.25
N ASP A 881 -1.86 18.14 -11.85
CA ASP A 881 -3.19 18.01 -11.26
C ASP A 881 -4.08 16.99 -11.99
N PHE A 882 -5.15 16.54 -11.33
CA PHE A 882 -6.15 15.61 -11.87
C PHE A 882 -7.39 16.38 -12.33
N THR A 883 -7.84 16.16 -13.58
CA THR A 883 -9.07 16.78 -14.09
C THR A 883 -9.93 15.78 -14.88
N GLU A 884 -11.18 16.16 -15.19
CA GLU A 884 -12.09 15.37 -16.03
C GLU A 884 -11.44 14.97 -17.36
N GLU A 885 -10.80 15.93 -18.03
CA GLU A 885 -10.24 15.70 -19.36
C GLU A 885 -9.05 14.73 -19.32
N THR A 886 -8.17 14.82 -18.31
CA THR A 886 -6.99 13.94 -18.23
C THR A 886 -7.40 12.49 -17.99
N THR A 887 -8.32 12.23 -17.05
CA THR A 887 -8.74 10.86 -16.72
C THR A 887 -9.44 10.17 -17.88
N VAL A 888 -10.27 10.90 -18.62
CA VAL A 888 -10.96 10.37 -19.81
C VAL A 888 -9.97 10.04 -20.92
N GLU A 889 -9.02 10.93 -21.22
CA GLU A 889 -8.07 10.67 -22.30
C GLU A 889 -7.09 9.53 -21.94
N PHE A 890 -6.64 9.43 -20.70
CA PHE A 890 -5.87 8.26 -20.27
C PHE A 890 -6.67 6.95 -20.33
N ALA A 891 -7.98 7.00 -20.06
CA ALA A 891 -8.86 5.85 -20.23
C ALA A 891 -9.01 5.46 -21.70
N ASN A 892 -9.19 6.42 -22.61
CA ASN A 892 -9.26 6.20 -24.06
C ASN A 892 -7.97 5.58 -24.61
N MET A 893 -6.82 5.90 -24.01
CA MET A 893 -5.52 5.30 -24.34
C MET A 893 -5.34 3.88 -23.78
N GLY A 894 -6.25 3.38 -22.94
CA GLY A 894 -6.12 2.11 -22.23
C GLY A 894 -5.00 2.12 -21.18
N ALA A 895 -4.59 3.30 -20.68
CA ALA A 895 -3.44 3.44 -19.79
C ALA A 895 -3.82 3.28 -18.30
N THR A 896 -5.00 3.77 -17.91
CA THR A 896 -5.52 3.66 -16.54
C THR A 896 -6.37 2.40 -16.35
N SER A 897 -6.46 1.89 -15.13
CA SER A 897 -7.26 0.71 -14.81
C SER A 897 -8.76 1.02 -14.71
N SER A 898 -9.62 0.18 -15.29
CA SER A 898 -11.08 0.30 -15.17
C SER A 898 -11.57 -0.08 -13.78
N SER A 899 -12.11 0.90 -13.03
CA SER A 899 -12.61 0.67 -11.67
C SER A 899 -13.77 -0.32 -11.65
N VAL A 900 -14.64 -0.29 -12.67
CA VAL A 900 -15.77 -1.22 -12.81
C VAL A 900 -15.29 -2.66 -12.98
N GLU A 901 -14.29 -2.90 -13.85
CA GLU A 901 -13.70 -4.23 -14.02
C GLU A 901 -12.99 -4.71 -12.74
N GLU A 902 -12.31 -3.80 -12.05
CA GLU A 902 -11.61 -4.11 -10.81
C GLU A 902 -12.57 -4.50 -9.67
N PHE A 903 -13.70 -3.79 -9.52
CA PHE A 903 -14.76 -4.19 -8.61
C PHE A 903 -15.38 -5.54 -8.99
N ALA A 904 -15.57 -5.80 -10.29
CA ALA A 904 -16.04 -7.11 -10.77
C ALA A 904 -15.05 -8.24 -10.43
N ARG A 905 -13.73 -7.95 -10.39
CA ARG A 905 -12.67 -8.84 -9.90
C ARG A 905 -12.51 -8.85 -8.38
N GLY A 906 -13.44 -8.22 -7.65
CA GLY A 906 -13.45 -8.17 -6.20
C GLY A 906 -12.25 -7.42 -5.61
N ARG A 907 -11.68 -6.45 -6.32
CA ARG A 907 -10.59 -5.61 -5.81
C ARG A 907 -11.15 -4.46 -4.98
N THR A 908 -10.54 -4.18 -3.83
CA THR A 908 -10.80 -2.95 -3.07
C THR A 908 -10.01 -1.77 -3.62
N LEU A 909 -10.42 -0.55 -3.29
CA LEU A 909 -9.79 0.70 -3.75
C LEU A 909 -8.27 0.70 -3.57
N SER A 910 -7.83 0.32 -2.37
CA SER A 910 -6.42 0.31 -1.97
C SER A 910 -5.54 -0.67 -2.73
N GLU A 911 -6.09 -1.72 -3.37
CA GLU A 911 -5.33 -2.75 -4.10
C GLU A 911 -5.44 -2.65 -5.63
N MET A 912 -6.09 -1.59 -6.14
CA MET A 912 -6.21 -1.39 -7.59
C MET A 912 -4.85 -1.04 -8.23
N CYS A 913 -4.00 -0.29 -7.53
CA CYS A 913 -2.63 -0.04 -7.99
C CYS A 913 -1.67 -1.11 -7.43
N ARG A 914 -1.30 -2.07 -8.28
CA ARG A 914 -0.50 -3.26 -7.90
C ARG A 914 0.64 -3.55 -8.89
N PRO A 915 1.71 -2.74 -8.89
CA PRO A 915 2.85 -2.92 -9.78
C PRO A 915 3.48 -4.31 -9.66
N CYS A 916 4.05 -4.82 -10.76
CA CYS A 916 4.75 -6.13 -10.84
C CYS A 916 3.90 -7.38 -10.56
N THR A 917 2.58 -7.23 -10.35
CA THR A 917 1.70 -8.38 -10.11
C THR A 917 1.19 -9.02 -11.40
N SER A 918 0.87 -10.32 -11.36
CA SER A 918 0.30 -11.06 -12.52
C SER A 918 -1.02 -10.48 -13.01
N THR A 919 -1.75 -9.76 -12.14
CA THR A 919 -3.08 -9.21 -12.45
C THR A 919 -3.09 -7.69 -12.59
N ARG A 920 -1.93 -7.03 -12.75
CA ARG A 920 -1.86 -5.58 -13.02
C ARG A 920 -2.66 -5.22 -14.29
N ASN A 921 -3.42 -4.13 -14.26
CA ASN A 921 -4.37 -3.80 -15.35
C ASN A 921 -4.42 -2.29 -15.67
N GLY A 922 -3.28 -1.62 -15.66
CA GLY A 922 -3.17 -0.16 -15.82
C GLY A 922 -2.84 0.57 -14.53
N PHE A 923 -2.50 1.86 -14.62
CA PHE A 923 -2.19 2.68 -13.45
C PHE A 923 -3.43 3.37 -12.88
N ILE A 924 -3.36 3.82 -11.63
CA ILE A 924 -4.35 4.72 -11.02
C ILE A 924 -3.82 6.15 -11.10
N GLU A 925 -4.55 7.06 -11.73
CA GLU A 925 -4.13 8.46 -11.87
C GLU A 925 -4.17 9.17 -10.50
N GLY A 926 -3.25 10.12 -10.30
CA GLY A 926 -3.26 11.00 -9.14
C GLY A 926 -2.89 12.44 -9.47
N GLN A 927 -2.73 13.24 -8.41
CA GLN A 927 -2.26 14.63 -8.45
C GLN A 927 -1.26 14.91 -7.33
N GLY A 928 -0.48 15.98 -7.49
CA GLY A 928 0.44 16.44 -6.45
C GLY A 928 1.66 17.17 -6.97
N ALA A 929 2.59 17.47 -6.07
CA ALA A 929 3.88 18.09 -6.37
C ALA A 929 4.99 17.41 -5.59
N GLY A 930 6.17 17.28 -6.19
CA GLY A 930 7.37 16.88 -5.46
C GLY A 930 8.56 17.69 -5.93
N ILE A 931 9.23 18.34 -4.99
CA ILE A 931 10.29 19.32 -5.22
C ILE A 931 11.52 18.95 -4.40
N VAL A 932 12.70 19.09 -4.98
CA VAL A 932 13.99 18.92 -4.32
C VAL A 932 14.81 20.21 -4.43
N THR A 933 15.57 20.51 -3.38
CA THR A 933 16.60 21.55 -3.37
C THR A 933 17.96 20.87 -3.60
N LEU A 934 18.63 21.28 -4.67
CA LEU A 934 19.94 20.77 -5.08
C LEU A 934 20.99 21.84 -4.85
N MET A 935 22.15 21.44 -4.34
CA MET A 935 23.32 22.32 -4.22
C MET A 935 24.57 21.62 -4.76
N SER A 936 25.55 22.39 -5.22
CA SER A 936 26.92 21.89 -5.25
C SER A 936 27.34 21.49 -3.82
N ALA A 937 28.06 20.38 -3.64
CA ALA A 937 28.43 19.91 -2.30
C ALA A 937 29.24 20.96 -1.53
N SER A 938 30.11 21.71 -2.21
CA SER A 938 30.83 22.83 -1.60
C SER A 938 29.90 23.91 -1.07
N ALA A 939 28.83 24.25 -1.78
CA ALA A 939 27.80 25.19 -1.33
C ALA A 939 27.01 24.65 -0.13
N ALA A 940 26.65 23.36 -0.15
CA ALA A 940 25.95 22.72 0.96
C ALA A 940 26.79 22.76 2.25
N ILE A 941 28.10 22.47 2.14
CA ILE A 941 29.04 22.50 3.29
C ILE A 941 29.27 23.94 3.77
N GLU A 942 29.51 24.88 2.84
CA GLU A 942 29.70 26.31 3.14
C GLU A 942 28.50 26.89 3.91
N PHE A 943 27.29 26.60 3.42
CA PHE A 943 26.03 27.01 4.03
C PHE A 943 25.71 26.24 5.32
N GLY A 944 26.16 24.99 5.44
CA GLY A 944 25.80 24.06 6.51
C GLY A 944 24.45 23.36 6.30
N ALA A 945 24.00 23.21 5.05
CA ALA A 945 22.75 22.52 4.71
C ALA A 945 22.82 21.01 5.06
N PRO A 946 21.72 20.36 5.44
CA PRO A 946 21.68 18.90 5.49
C PRO A 946 22.00 18.31 4.11
N ILE A 947 22.65 17.15 4.10
CA ILE A 947 22.97 16.41 2.87
C ILE A 947 22.26 15.07 2.97
N TYR A 948 21.17 14.92 2.21
CA TYR A 948 20.32 13.72 2.26
C TYR A 948 20.88 12.60 1.39
N GLU A 949 21.37 12.94 0.20
CA GLU A 949 21.98 12.02 -0.73
C GLU A 949 22.87 12.77 -1.72
N ILE A 950 23.82 12.03 -2.30
CA ILE A 950 24.68 12.47 -3.39
C ILE A 950 24.04 12.00 -4.69
N ILE A 951 23.90 12.88 -5.68
CA ILE A 951 23.51 12.45 -7.02
C ILE A 951 24.79 12.11 -7.79
N ALA A 952 25.08 10.81 -7.91
CA ALA A 952 26.30 10.32 -8.54
C ALA A 952 26.17 10.23 -10.07
N MET A 953 24.97 10.01 -10.58
CA MET A 953 24.66 10.01 -12.02
C MET A 953 23.24 10.45 -12.25
N SER A 954 23.01 11.20 -13.31
CA SER A 954 21.71 11.41 -13.94
C SER A 954 21.85 11.15 -15.43
N GLY A 955 20.77 10.73 -16.08
CA GLY A 955 20.75 10.58 -17.53
C GLY A 955 19.36 10.40 -18.08
N THR A 956 19.17 10.84 -19.32
CA THR A 956 17.94 10.70 -20.09
C THR A 956 18.25 10.05 -21.44
N ALA A 957 17.33 9.23 -21.94
CA ALA A 957 17.51 8.47 -23.16
C ALA A 957 16.19 8.25 -23.90
N THR A 958 16.25 8.40 -25.23
CA THR A 958 15.22 7.91 -26.15
C THR A 958 15.44 6.44 -26.49
N ASP A 959 14.46 5.82 -27.14
CA ASP A 959 14.50 4.40 -27.41
C ASP A 959 14.98 4.09 -28.84
N LYS A 960 14.05 4.04 -29.80
CA LYS A 960 14.31 3.62 -31.19
C LYS A 960 13.14 4.01 -32.09
N GLN A 961 13.27 3.76 -33.39
CA GLN A 961 12.15 3.90 -34.33
C GLN A 961 10.94 3.07 -33.89
N GLY A 962 9.75 3.69 -33.85
CA GLY A 962 8.49 3.07 -33.48
C GLY A 962 7.30 3.93 -33.87
N GLN A 963 6.09 3.37 -33.82
CA GLN A 963 4.83 4.06 -34.13
C GLN A 963 3.89 4.19 -32.92
N SER A 964 4.32 3.73 -31.74
CA SER A 964 3.57 3.84 -30.48
C SER A 964 4.29 4.78 -29.53
N VAL A 965 3.76 6.00 -29.39
CA VAL A 965 4.27 7.03 -28.46
C VAL A 965 4.23 6.60 -26.98
N PRO A 966 3.18 5.92 -26.46
CA PRO A 966 3.13 5.54 -25.05
C PRO A 966 3.93 4.28 -24.70
N ALA A 967 4.50 3.58 -25.68
CA ALA A 967 5.25 2.35 -25.43
C ALA A 967 6.59 2.65 -24.74
N PRO A 968 6.89 2.08 -23.56
CA PRO A 968 8.20 2.21 -22.94
C PRO A 968 9.23 1.35 -23.67
N GLY A 969 10.47 1.82 -23.76
CA GLY A 969 11.57 1.04 -24.32
C GLY A 969 12.74 0.83 -23.36
N LYS A 970 13.93 0.65 -23.94
CA LYS A 970 15.16 0.20 -23.26
C LYS A 970 16.33 1.17 -23.44
N GLY A 971 16.10 2.40 -23.91
CA GLY A 971 17.16 3.39 -24.16
C GLY A 971 18.07 3.66 -22.97
N VAL A 972 17.49 3.68 -21.76
CA VAL A 972 18.21 3.85 -20.48
C VAL A 972 19.28 2.78 -20.23
N LEU A 973 19.23 1.62 -20.91
CA LEU A 973 20.28 0.59 -20.82
C LEU A 973 21.66 1.14 -21.21
N THR A 974 21.71 2.20 -22.02
CA THR A 974 22.96 2.85 -22.44
C THR A 974 23.75 3.51 -21.31
N SER A 975 23.20 3.64 -20.10
CA SER A 975 23.97 4.04 -18.90
C SER A 975 24.93 2.96 -18.42
N ALA A 976 24.69 1.70 -18.81
CA ALA A 976 25.54 0.54 -18.53
C ALA A 976 26.43 0.16 -19.73
N ARG A 977 26.56 1.01 -20.76
CA ARG A 977 27.38 0.71 -21.95
C ARG A 977 28.87 0.69 -21.61
N GLU A 978 29.58 -0.39 -21.92
CA GLU A 978 31.04 -0.46 -21.81
C GLU A 978 31.61 -1.47 -22.82
N ALA A 979 32.83 -1.22 -23.28
CA ALA A 979 33.62 -2.07 -24.17
C ALA A 979 34.92 -2.47 -23.45
N CYS A 980 34.79 -3.15 -22.31
CA CYS A 980 35.92 -3.59 -21.50
C CYS A 980 36.35 -5.01 -21.88
N ASP A 981 37.65 -5.23 -22.07
CA ASP A 981 38.24 -6.57 -22.07
C ASP A 981 38.41 -7.02 -20.62
N ASN A 982 37.62 -8.01 -20.18
CA ASN A 982 37.64 -8.50 -18.80
C ASN A 982 38.93 -9.25 -18.41
N SER A 983 39.87 -9.44 -19.34
CA SER A 983 41.13 -10.16 -19.08
C SER A 983 42.15 -9.36 -18.26
N LEU A 984 42.05 -8.04 -18.19
CA LEU A 984 42.99 -7.17 -17.47
C LEU A 984 42.25 -6.15 -16.58
N PRO A 985 42.68 -5.96 -15.32
CA PRO A 985 42.05 -4.98 -14.43
C PRO A 985 42.41 -3.54 -14.86
N LEU A 986 41.40 -2.69 -14.99
CA LEU A 986 41.57 -1.28 -15.34
C LEU A 986 42.31 -0.52 -14.23
N ARG A 987 43.44 0.11 -14.56
CA ARG A 987 44.25 0.86 -13.60
C ARG A 987 43.50 2.03 -12.95
N LEU A 988 42.58 2.67 -13.69
CA LEU A 988 41.79 3.79 -13.18
C LEU A 988 40.72 3.36 -12.17
N LEU A 989 40.29 2.09 -12.17
CA LEU A 989 39.45 1.55 -11.09
C LEU A 989 40.22 1.40 -9.77
N ASN A 990 41.55 1.23 -9.84
CA ASN A 990 42.39 1.20 -8.65
C ASN A 990 42.47 2.60 -8.01
N PHE A 991 41.83 2.74 -6.86
CA PHE A 991 41.74 4.01 -6.15
C PHE A 991 43.12 4.54 -5.73
N ASP A 992 44.00 3.68 -5.22
CA ASP A 992 45.37 4.06 -4.82
C ASP A 992 46.19 4.58 -6.00
N TYR A 993 45.98 4.03 -7.19
CA TYR A 993 46.62 4.52 -8.40
C TYR A 993 46.20 5.97 -8.71
N ARG A 994 44.89 6.26 -8.74
CA ARG A 994 44.39 7.62 -8.99
C ARG A 994 44.88 8.61 -7.93
N ARG A 995 44.84 8.20 -6.65
CA ARG A 995 45.34 9.01 -5.53
C ARG A 995 46.81 9.36 -5.67
N ARG A 996 47.67 8.38 -5.99
CA ARG A 996 49.11 8.63 -6.21
C ARG A 996 49.37 9.60 -7.36
N GLN A 997 48.64 9.49 -8.47
CA GLN A 997 48.79 10.41 -9.59
C GLN A 997 48.35 11.83 -9.20
N LEU A 998 47.19 11.96 -8.57
CA LEU A 998 46.68 13.24 -8.09
C LEU A 998 47.68 13.92 -7.14
N GLN A 999 48.18 13.20 -6.13
CA GLN A 999 49.16 13.75 -5.18
C GLN A 999 50.45 14.21 -5.88
N ARG A 1000 50.96 13.42 -6.84
CA ARG A 1000 52.14 13.81 -7.62
C ARG A 1000 51.93 15.12 -8.38
N HIS A 1001 50.76 15.29 -9.00
CA HIS A 1001 50.44 16.51 -9.73
C HIS A 1001 50.21 17.70 -8.79
N LEU A 1002 49.55 17.50 -7.65
CA LEU A 1002 49.34 18.57 -6.66
C LEU A 1002 50.67 19.04 -6.05
N SER A 1003 51.60 18.14 -5.75
CA SER A 1003 52.94 18.54 -5.27
C SER A 1003 53.72 19.35 -6.30
N ALA A 1004 53.61 18.99 -7.59
CA ALA A 1004 54.25 19.77 -8.66
C ALA A 1004 53.63 21.17 -8.81
N LEU A 1005 52.30 21.27 -8.68
CA LEU A 1005 51.57 22.53 -8.74
C LEU A 1005 51.92 23.45 -7.55
N GLU A 1006 52.04 22.90 -6.34
CA GLU A 1006 52.44 23.70 -5.17
C GLU A 1006 53.87 24.22 -5.32
N ALA A 1007 54.79 23.44 -5.90
CA ALA A 1007 56.14 23.92 -6.21
C ALA A 1007 56.11 25.09 -7.21
N LEU A 1008 55.29 24.99 -8.27
CA LEU A 1008 55.12 26.05 -9.26
C LEU A 1008 54.49 27.32 -8.66
N LYS A 1009 53.52 27.17 -7.75
CA LYS A 1009 52.94 28.29 -7.01
C LYS A 1009 54.01 29.03 -6.18
N GLN A 1010 54.88 28.30 -5.49
CA GLN A 1010 55.96 28.91 -4.69
C GLN A 1010 56.97 29.65 -5.58
N GLU A 1011 57.27 29.11 -6.76
CA GLU A 1011 58.12 29.75 -7.77
C GLU A 1011 57.49 31.07 -8.27
N GLU A 1012 56.22 31.06 -8.71
CA GLU A 1012 55.53 32.27 -9.18
C GLU A 1012 55.40 33.35 -8.08
N LEU A 1013 55.21 32.94 -6.81
CA LEU A 1013 55.17 33.88 -5.69
C LEU A 1013 56.55 34.49 -5.39
N ALA A 1014 57.63 33.74 -5.60
CA ALA A 1014 58.99 34.21 -5.40
C ALA A 1014 59.45 35.19 -6.50
N ASP A 1015 58.93 35.03 -7.73
CA ASP A 1015 59.22 35.88 -8.88
C ASP A 1015 58.48 37.24 -8.87
N LEU A 1016 57.63 37.50 -7.87
CA LEU A 1016 56.93 38.78 -7.75
C LEU A 1016 57.93 39.94 -7.50
N PRO A 1017 57.85 41.06 -8.25
CA PRO A 1017 58.77 42.18 -8.09
C PRO A 1017 58.72 42.77 -6.67
N THR A 1018 59.89 43.05 -6.10
CA THR A 1018 60.03 43.72 -4.79
C THR A 1018 59.83 45.24 -4.88
N ASP A 1019 59.90 45.83 -6.07
CA ASP A 1019 59.84 47.30 -6.31
C ASP A 1019 58.43 47.84 -6.61
N THR A 1020 57.38 47.02 -6.62
CA THR A 1020 56.00 47.44 -6.92
C THR A 1020 55.21 47.90 -5.68
N VAL A 1021 54.29 48.86 -5.86
CA VAL A 1021 53.38 49.35 -4.80
C VAL A 1021 52.66 48.17 -4.15
N GLU A 1022 52.73 48.05 -2.83
CA GLU A 1022 52.28 46.91 -1.99
C GLU A 1022 50.90 46.31 -2.41
N LEU A 1023 49.95 47.16 -2.80
CA LEU A 1023 48.61 46.80 -3.30
C LEU A 1023 48.61 45.97 -4.60
N SER A 1024 49.55 46.23 -5.52
CA SER A 1024 49.67 45.48 -6.78
C SER A 1024 50.24 44.08 -6.56
N THR A 1025 51.24 43.96 -5.69
CA THR A 1025 51.83 42.67 -5.29
C THR A 1025 50.79 41.78 -4.59
N MET A 1026 49.96 42.32 -3.69
CA MET A 1026 48.86 41.57 -3.07
C MET A 1026 47.82 41.08 -4.10
N ARG A 1027 47.50 41.90 -5.11
CA ARG A 1027 46.56 41.50 -6.17
C ARG A 1027 47.12 40.34 -6.99
N TYR A 1028 48.38 40.43 -7.43
CA TYR A 1028 49.01 39.36 -8.22
C TYR A 1028 49.16 38.06 -7.41
N ALA A 1029 49.55 38.14 -6.13
CA ALA A 1029 49.56 36.98 -5.25
C ALA A 1029 48.18 36.31 -5.16
N GLY A 1030 47.11 37.11 -5.04
CA GLY A 1030 45.74 36.60 -5.06
C GLY A 1030 45.30 36.02 -6.41
N GLU A 1031 45.81 36.53 -7.54
CA GLU A 1031 45.58 35.96 -8.87
C GLU A 1031 46.27 34.59 -9.04
N ILE A 1032 47.51 34.46 -8.56
CA ILE A 1032 48.28 33.20 -8.51
C ILE A 1032 47.54 32.18 -7.66
N GLU A 1033 47.09 32.56 -6.46
CA GLU A 1033 46.40 31.65 -5.54
C GLU A 1033 45.07 31.14 -6.13
N LYS A 1034 44.29 32.03 -6.76
CA LYS A 1034 43.07 31.64 -7.50
C LYS A 1034 43.38 30.75 -8.70
N SER A 1035 44.49 31.00 -9.41
CA SER A 1035 44.94 30.16 -10.51
C SER A 1035 45.29 28.75 -10.04
N CYS A 1036 46.07 28.64 -8.96
CA CYS A 1036 46.43 27.38 -8.33
C CYS A 1036 45.19 26.60 -7.88
N GLN A 1037 44.25 27.26 -7.18
CA GLN A 1037 43.00 26.60 -6.74
C GLN A 1037 42.17 26.06 -7.92
N ARG A 1038 42.07 26.81 -9.03
CA ARG A 1038 41.40 26.33 -10.25
C ARG A 1038 42.10 25.10 -10.84
N GLN A 1039 43.42 25.10 -10.89
CA GLN A 1039 44.20 23.95 -11.37
C GLN A 1039 44.07 22.74 -10.44
N CYS A 1040 44.09 22.91 -9.12
CA CYS A 1040 43.81 21.84 -8.15
C CYS A 1040 42.45 21.19 -8.42
N ARG A 1041 41.38 22.00 -8.60
CA ARG A 1041 40.04 21.49 -8.91
C ARG A 1041 40.00 20.75 -10.25
N SER A 1042 40.70 21.25 -11.27
CA SER A 1042 40.81 20.56 -12.56
C SER A 1042 41.54 19.22 -12.45
N LEU A 1043 42.54 19.10 -11.58
CA LEU A 1043 43.24 17.83 -11.31
C LEU A 1043 42.34 16.85 -10.55
N GLN A 1044 41.58 17.34 -9.56
CA GLN A 1044 40.57 16.54 -8.87
C GLN A 1044 39.46 16.07 -9.82
N ASP A 1045 39.06 16.89 -10.79
CA ASP A 1045 38.13 16.44 -11.84
C ASP A 1045 38.73 15.30 -12.67
N ALA A 1046 39.96 15.47 -13.16
CA ALA A 1046 40.61 14.48 -14.02
C ALA A 1046 40.86 13.13 -13.34
N TRP A 1047 41.19 13.12 -12.05
CA TRP A 1047 41.56 11.91 -11.30
C TRP A 1047 40.50 11.42 -10.32
N GLY A 1048 39.52 12.25 -9.97
CA GLY A 1048 38.50 11.99 -8.97
C GLY A 1048 37.11 11.81 -9.57
N ASN A 1049 36.61 12.86 -10.24
CA ASN A 1049 35.20 12.95 -10.64
C ASN A 1049 34.94 12.38 -12.05
N GLU A 1050 35.80 12.69 -13.01
CA GLU A 1050 35.54 12.58 -14.46
C GLU A 1050 36.53 11.65 -15.18
N PHE A 1051 37.35 10.88 -14.44
CA PHE A 1051 38.37 9.97 -15.00
C PHE A 1051 37.81 8.90 -15.98
N TRP A 1052 36.51 8.63 -15.90
CA TRP A 1052 35.79 7.65 -16.72
C TRP A 1052 35.05 8.27 -17.91
N LYS A 1053 34.93 9.61 -17.97
CA LYS A 1053 34.19 10.28 -19.06
C LYS A 1053 34.96 10.15 -20.37
N ASN A 1054 34.23 9.86 -21.46
CA ASN A 1054 34.78 9.61 -22.80
C ASN A 1054 35.74 8.41 -22.90
N ASP A 1055 35.74 7.53 -21.91
CA ASP A 1055 36.48 6.27 -21.95
C ASP A 1055 35.49 5.11 -22.24
N PRO A 1056 35.61 4.40 -23.37
CA PRO A 1056 34.69 3.31 -23.71
C PRO A 1056 34.82 2.11 -22.77
N GLU A 1057 35.91 1.96 -22.01
CA GLU A 1057 36.09 0.87 -21.05
C GLU A 1057 35.25 1.05 -19.78
N PHE A 1058 34.66 2.24 -19.58
CA PHE A 1058 33.82 2.58 -18.44
C PHE A 1058 32.38 2.85 -18.86
N SER A 1059 31.43 2.14 -18.24
CA SER A 1059 30.04 2.56 -18.26
C SER A 1059 29.81 3.77 -17.36
N PRO A 1060 28.93 4.71 -17.73
CA PRO A 1060 28.53 5.82 -16.85
C PRO A 1060 28.14 5.36 -15.45
N LEU A 1061 27.36 4.27 -15.35
CA LEU A 1061 26.95 3.70 -14.07
C LEU A 1061 28.15 3.22 -13.23
N ARG A 1062 29.09 2.47 -13.82
CA ARG A 1062 30.29 1.99 -13.13
C ARG A 1062 31.22 3.15 -12.76
N GLY A 1063 31.45 4.08 -13.68
CA GLY A 1063 32.29 5.25 -13.49
C GLY A 1063 31.82 6.09 -12.30
N SER A 1064 30.53 6.45 -12.28
CA SER A 1064 29.91 7.22 -11.20
C SER A 1064 30.00 6.54 -9.82
N LEU A 1065 29.90 5.22 -9.75
CA LEU A 1065 30.09 4.47 -8.50
C LEU A 1065 31.56 4.43 -8.06
N ALA A 1066 32.47 4.24 -9.01
CA ALA A 1066 33.90 4.13 -8.75
C ALA A 1066 34.52 5.45 -8.23
N VAL A 1067 33.89 6.61 -8.49
CA VAL A 1067 34.23 7.90 -7.84
C VAL A 1067 34.22 7.75 -6.31
N TRP A 1068 33.24 7.02 -5.78
CA TRP A 1068 33.00 6.85 -4.34
C TRP A 1068 33.58 5.54 -3.77
N GLY A 1069 34.42 4.84 -4.54
CA GLY A 1069 34.96 3.53 -4.14
C GLY A 1069 33.89 2.43 -4.08
N LEU A 1070 32.78 2.61 -4.79
CA LEU A 1070 31.71 1.61 -4.91
C LEU A 1070 31.90 0.79 -6.19
N THR A 1071 31.67 -0.51 -6.09
CA THR A 1071 31.46 -1.36 -7.27
C THR A 1071 29.99 -1.31 -7.66
N ALA A 1072 29.69 -1.86 -8.83
CA ALA A 1072 28.33 -1.98 -9.27
C ALA A 1072 27.49 -2.76 -8.23
N ASP A 1073 28.04 -3.77 -7.54
CA ASP A 1073 27.36 -4.52 -6.47
C ASP A 1073 26.91 -3.65 -5.27
N GLY A 1074 27.36 -2.40 -5.18
CA GLY A 1074 26.84 -1.40 -4.25
C GLY A 1074 25.43 -0.88 -4.60
N VAL A 1075 24.93 -1.18 -5.81
CA VAL A 1075 23.62 -0.76 -6.37
C VAL A 1075 22.94 -1.90 -7.13
N VAL A 1076 23.68 -2.57 -8.01
CA VAL A 1076 23.26 -3.62 -8.94
C VAL A 1076 24.39 -4.66 -9.06
N PRO A 1077 24.17 -5.94 -8.77
CA PRO A 1077 25.24 -6.93 -8.81
C PRO A 1077 25.49 -7.40 -10.24
N TRP A 1078 26.71 -7.20 -10.75
CA TRP A 1078 27.07 -7.64 -12.11
C TRP A 1078 28.09 -8.78 -12.10
N HIS A 1079 28.74 -9.04 -10.96
CA HIS A 1079 29.90 -9.94 -10.88
C HIS A 1079 29.77 -11.04 -9.82
N ILE A 1080 28.69 -11.05 -9.03
CA ILE A 1080 28.45 -12.05 -7.99
C ILE A 1080 27.06 -12.63 -8.17
N ASP A 1081 27.00 -13.85 -8.70
CA ASP A 1081 25.77 -14.65 -8.75
C ASP A 1081 25.15 -14.74 -7.35
N GLY A 1082 23.85 -14.44 -7.23
CA GLY A 1082 23.10 -14.52 -5.98
C GLY A 1082 22.93 -13.21 -5.19
N HIS A 1083 23.57 -12.10 -5.60
CA HIS A 1083 23.20 -10.78 -5.10
C HIS A 1083 21.94 -10.27 -5.83
N VAL A 1084 21.00 -9.67 -5.09
CA VAL A 1084 19.72 -9.17 -5.64
C VAL A 1084 19.47 -7.72 -5.20
N VAL A 1085 18.71 -6.98 -6.01
CA VAL A 1085 18.32 -5.59 -5.78
C VAL A 1085 16.85 -5.56 -5.32
N PRO A 1086 16.57 -5.11 -4.09
CA PRO A 1086 15.21 -4.86 -3.64
C PRO A 1086 14.50 -3.83 -4.54
N VAL A 1087 13.39 -4.24 -5.15
CA VAL A 1087 12.59 -3.39 -6.03
C VAL A 1087 11.50 -2.71 -5.20
N VAL A 1088 11.54 -1.38 -5.13
CA VAL A 1088 10.52 -0.56 -4.48
C VAL A 1088 9.58 0.03 -5.52
N CYS A 1089 8.27 -0.21 -5.38
CA CYS A 1089 7.25 0.26 -6.30
C CYS A 1089 6.26 1.23 -5.66
N GLN A 1090 6.72 2.35 -5.11
CA GLN A 1090 5.95 3.32 -4.32
C GLN A 1090 4.56 3.70 -4.86
N LYS A 1091 4.36 3.68 -6.19
CA LYS A 1091 3.07 3.94 -6.85
C LYS A 1091 1.93 3.03 -6.37
N TRP A 1092 2.22 1.85 -5.79
CA TRP A 1092 1.20 0.99 -5.18
C TRP A 1092 0.36 1.74 -4.12
N LEU A 1093 0.99 2.68 -3.42
CA LEU A 1093 0.40 3.52 -2.38
C LEU A 1093 -0.10 4.86 -2.94
N THR A 1094 0.75 5.56 -3.67
CA THR A 1094 0.50 6.97 -4.06
C THR A 1094 -0.32 7.12 -5.32
N GLY A 1095 -0.58 6.04 -6.06
CA GLY A 1095 -1.01 6.13 -7.46
C GLY A 1095 0.07 6.76 -8.35
N HIS A 1096 -0.32 7.18 -9.55
CA HIS A 1096 0.56 7.80 -10.54
C HIS A 1096 0.14 9.26 -10.80
N PRO A 1097 0.76 10.24 -10.13
CA PRO A 1097 0.48 11.66 -10.34
C PRO A 1097 1.21 12.24 -11.56
N LYS A 1098 1.33 11.50 -12.66
CA LYS A 1098 2.05 11.94 -13.88
C LYS A 1098 3.52 12.33 -13.60
N GLY A 1099 3.93 13.58 -13.86
CA GLY A 1099 5.30 14.05 -13.65
C GLY A 1099 5.81 13.81 -12.22
N PRO A 1100 5.10 14.30 -11.18
CA PRO A 1100 5.46 14.12 -9.76
C PRO A 1100 5.72 12.69 -9.30
N ALA A 1101 5.27 11.68 -10.05
CA ALA A 1101 5.44 10.29 -9.64
C ALA A 1101 6.92 9.89 -9.58
N ALA A 1102 7.76 10.57 -10.35
CA ALA A 1102 9.20 10.43 -10.31
C ALA A 1102 9.86 11.34 -9.25
N SER A 1103 9.14 12.28 -8.63
CA SER A 1103 9.62 13.08 -7.48
C SER A 1103 9.45 12.37 -6.15
N PHE A 1104 8.40 11.57 -5.99
CA PHE A 1104 8.16 10.85 -4.74
C PHE A 1104 9.20 9.74 -4.54
N MET A 1105 9.75 9.20 -5.63
CA MET A 1105 10.73 8.11 -5.64
C MET A 1105 12.07 8.54 -4.99
N PRO A 1106 12.74 9.64 -5.39
CA PRO A 1106 13.87 10.20 -4.67
C PRO A 1106 13.58 10.44 -3.19
N ASN A 1107 12.41 11.00 -2.83
CA ASN A 1107 12.04 11.22 -1.43
C ASN A 1107 12.02 9.89 -0.64
N GLY A 1108 11.44 8.83 -1.21
CA GLY A 1108 11.43 7.49 -0.63
C GLY A 1108 12.82 6.87 -0.49
N VAL A 1109 13.71 7.10 -1.47
CA VAL A 1109 15.10 6.64 -1.40
C VAL A 1109 15.89 7.39 -0.32
N ILE A 1110 15.75 8.71 -0.22
CA ILE A 1110 16.32 9.52 0.87
C ILE A 1110 15.92 8.96 2.23
N GLN A 1111 14.64 8.65 2.40
CA GLN A 1111 14.10 8.11 3.66
C GLN A 1111 14.61 6.68 3.93
N SER A 1112 14.75 5.86 2.88
CA SER A 1112 15.33 4.52 2.98
C SER A 1112 16.82 4.56 3.34
N LEU A 1113 17.61 5.45 2.71
CA LEU A 1113 19.02 5.66 3.02
C LEU A 1113 19.21 6.07 4.50
N ARG A 1114 18.36 6.98 4.99
CA ARG A 1114 18.42 7.47 6.38
C ARG A 1114 18.04 6.40 7.42
N THR A 1115 17.01 5.61 7.14
CA THR A 1115 16.46 4.65 8.12
C THR A 1115 17.06 3.25 7.99
N GLY A 1116 17.68 2.93 6.86
CA GLY A 1116 18.07 1.57 6.51
C GLY A 1116 16.88 0.65 6.21
N LEU A 1117 15.66 1.18 6.18
CA LEU A 1117 14.43 0.43 5.93
C LEU A 1117 14.09 0.47 4.44
N ILE A 1118 13.81 -0.68 3.84
CA ILE A 1118 13.35 -0.79 2.45
C ILE A 1118 11.86 -1.11 2.47
N PRO A 1119 10.97 -0.22 1.97
CA PRO A 1119 9.53 -0.45 2.01
C PRO A 1119 9.09 -1.54 1.03
N GLY A 1120 8.14 -2.37 1.46
CA GLY A 1120 7.52 -3.40 0.63
C GLY A 1120 6.31 -2.89 -0.15
N ASN A 1121 6.03 -3.50 -1.31
CA ASN A 1121 4.79 -3.32 -2.05
C ASN A 1121 3.69 -4.19 -1.42
N ARG A 1122 2.85 -3.63 -0.53
CA ARG A 1122 1.78 -4.38 0.14
C ARG A 1122 0.69 -4.90 -0.80
N ASN A 1123 0.64 -4.40 -2.03
CA ASN A 1123 -0.25 -4.89 -3.08
C ASN A 1123 0.42 -5.92 -4.01
N ALA A 1124 1.67 -6.33 -3.73
CA ALA A 1124 2.34 -7.43 -4.42
C ALA A 1124 1.77 -8.79 -4.00
N ASP A 1125 0.51 -9.03 -4.36
CA ASP A 1125 -0.23 -10.24 -4.00
C ASP A 1125 0.42 -11.49 -4.62
N ASN A 1126 0.63 -11.50 -5.94
CA ASN A 1126 1.40 -12.51 -6.65
C ASN A 1126 2.28 -11.85 -7.73
N ILE A 1127 3.58 -12.12 -7.69
CA ILE A 1127 4.53 -11.55 -8.67
C ILE A 1127 4.33 -12.24 -10.02
N ASP A 1128 4.33 -11.44 -11.09
CA ASP A 1128 4.20 -11.96 -12.45
C ASP A 1128 5.33 -12.96 -12.77
N LYS A 1129 4.96 -14.11 -13.33
CA LYS A 1129 5.88 -15.16 -13.74
C LYS A 1129 6.88 -14.69 -14.80
N GLU A 1130 6.53 -13.71 -15.63
CA GLU A 1130 7.48 -13.11 -16.58
C GLU A 1130 8.70 -12.47 -15.88
N LEU A 1131 8.54 -12.04 -14.62
CA LEU A 1131 9.61 -11.43 -13.83
C LEU A 1131 10.53 -12.47 -13.17
N GLU A 1132 10.19 -13.76 -13.20
CA GLU A 1132 11.07 -14.84 -12.71
C GLU A 1132 12.38 -14.88 -13.50
N ALA A 1133 12.35 -14.51 -14.78
CA ALA A 1133 13.54 -14.43 -15.64
C ALA A 1133 14.50 -13.30 -15.27
N ASN A 1134 14.12 -12.39 -14.36
CA ASN A 1134 14.98 -11.35 -13.83
C ASN A 1134 15.66 -11.83 -12.53
N ASP A 1135 16.82 -12.47 -12.67
CA ASP A 1135 17.54 -13.06 -11.55
C ASP A 1135 17.95 -12.01 -10.48
N TYR A 1136 18.12 -10.75 -10.87
CA TYR A 1136 18.63 -9.68 -10.03
C TYR A 1136 17.54 -8.90 -9.27
N GLY A 1137 16.27 -9.03 -9.64
CA GLY A 1137 15.17 -8.34 -8.97
C GLY A 1137 14.68 -9.08 -7.73
N LEU A 1138 14.50 -8.36 -6.62
CA LEU A 1138 13.85 -8.88 -5.43
C LEU A 1138 12.58 -8.08 -5.13
N TYR A 1139 11.42 -8.70 -5.24
CA TYR A 1139 10.14 -8.02 -5.05
C TYR A 1139 9.64 -8.22 -3.62
N LEU A 1140 9.58 -7.13 -2.86
CA LEU A 1140 9.17 -7.15 -1.46
C LEU A 1140 7.67 -6.89 -1.31
N SER A 1141 7.00 -7.61 -0.42
CA SER A 1141 5.62 -7.33 0.00
C SER A 1141 5.51 -6.69 1.37
N LYS A 1142 6.54 -6.89 2.22
CA LYS A 1142 6.69 -6.29 3.55
C LYS A 1142 8.00 -5.52 3.61
N SER A 1143 8.03 -4.48 4.43
CA SER A 1143 9.25 -3.70 4.65
C SER A 1143 10.33 -4.53 5.34
N ILE A 1144 11.60 -4.30 4.98
CA ILE A 1144 12.76 -5.00 5.54
C ILE A 1144 13.73 -4.00 6.14
N GLN A 1145 14.09 -4.18 7.41
CA GLN A 1145 15.15 -3.42 8.07
C GLN A 1145 16.51 -4.00 7.68
N THR A 1146 17.39 -3.14 7.17
CA THR A 1146 18.78 -3.49 6.84
C THR A 1146 19.76 -2.80 7.78
N SER A 1147 21.03 -3.20 7.73
CA SER A 1147 22.12 -2.53 8.45
C SER A 1147 22.55 -1.19 7.81
N GLY A 1148 21.95 -0.81 6.67
CA GLY A 1148 22.24 0.42 5.94
C GLY A 1148 22.32 0.21 4.44
N ILE A 1149 21.91 1.24 3.69
CA ILE A 1149 21.87 1.23 2.22
C ILE A 1149 22.98 2.15 1.71
N LYS A 1150 23.79 1.67 0.75
CA LYS A 1150 24.93 2.43 0.22
C LYS A 1150 24.53 3.37 -0.91
N ALA A 1151 23.65 2.92 -1.78
CA ALA A 1151 23.24 3.63 -2.98
C ALA A 1151 21.89 3.08 -3.48
N GLY A 1152 21.20 3.87 -4.31
CA GLY A 1152 19.90 3.54 -4.88
C GLY A 1152 19.83 3.94 -6.36
N LEU A 1153 19.04 3.20 -7.13
CA LEU A 1153 18.83 3.46 -8.55
C LEU A 1153 17.36 3.74 -8.81
N ILE A 1154 17.07 4.91 -9.35
CA ILE A 1154 15.72 5.38 -9.63
C ILE A 1154 15.56 5.41 -11.15
N LYS A 1155 14.50 4.79 -11.66
CA LYS A 1155 14.16 4.77 -13.08
C LYS A 1155 12.76 5.29 -13.30
N SER A 1156 12.58 6.13 -14.31
CA SER A 1156 11.26 6.60 -14.74
C SER A 1156 11.13 6.48 -16.26
N PHE A 1157 9.90 6.30 -16.73
CA PHE A 1157 9.56 6.18 -18.14
C PHE A 1157 8.34 7.05 -18.43
N GLY A 1158 8.49 8.02 -19.33
CA GLY A 1158 7.46 8.89 -19.83
C GLY A 1158 7.06 8.57 -21.26
N PHE A 1159 5.85 8.95 -21.64
CA PHE A 1159 5.38 8.89 -23.03
C PHE A 1159 6.29 9.72 -23.94
N GLY A 1160 6.46 9.26 -25.18
CA GLY A 1160 7.36 9.90 -26.14
C GLY A 1160 8.82 9.46 -26.02
N GLN A 1161 9.06 8.25 -25.51
CA GLN A 1161 10.40 7.68 -25.32
C GLN A 1161 11.27 8.54 -24.39
N VAL A 1162 10.72 8.98 -23.26
CA VAL A 1162 11.49 9.70 -22.23
C VAL A 1162 11.86 8.72 -21.13
N GLY A 1163 12.97 8.01 -21.30
CA GLY A 1163 13.50 7.10 -20.29
C GLY A 1163 14.60 7.77 -19.49
N ASP A 1164 14.44 7.84 -18.17
CA ASP A 1164 15.38 8.57 -17.30
C ASP A 1164 15.88 7.69 -16.15
N GLU A 1165 17.09 7.96 -15.69
CA GLU A 1165 17.75 7.25 -14.61
C GLU A 1165 18.51 8.20 -13.69
N LEU A 1166 18.43 7.95 -12.38
CA LEU A 1166 19.13 8.68 -11.33
C LEU A 1166 19.82 7.68 -10.40
N LEU A 1167 21.13 7.81 -10.25
CA LEU A 1167 21.93 7.06 -9.28
C LEU A 1167 22.23 7.96 -8.09
N VAL A 1168 21.82 7.49 -6.90
CA VAL A 1168 22.04 8.21 -5.65
C VAL A 1168 22.95 7.41 -4.72
N VAL A 1169 23.80 8.10 -3.97
CA VAL A 1169 24.77 7.51 -3.03
C VAL A 1169 24.59 8.12 -1.64
N HIS A 1170 24.78 7.29 -0.61
CA HIS A 1170 24.64 7.68 0.79
C HIS A 1170 25.56 8.88 1.15
N PRO A 1171 25.11 9.87 1.92
CA PRO A 1171 25.84 11.11 2.20
C PRO A 1171 27.17 10.91 2.94
N ASP A 1172 27.31 9.84 3.74
CA ASP A 1172 28.57 9.49 4.43
C ASP A 1172 29.78 9.40 3.50
N TYR A 1173 29.60 8.99 2.23
CA TYR A 1173 30.70 8.93 1.26
C TYR A 1173 31.25 10.31 0.93
N LEU A 1174 30.40 11.33 0.94
CA LEU A 1174 30.79 12.72 0.76
C LEU A 1174 31.40 13.31 2.04
N LEU A 1175 30.77 13.09 3.19
CA LEU A 1175 31.29 13.59 4.47
C LEU A 1175 32.65 12.99 4.83
N ALA A 1176 32.93 11.77 4.35
CA ALA A 1176 34.24 11.14 4.49
C ALA A 1176 35.36 11.87 3.71
N THR A 1177 35.03 12.71 2.72
CA THR A 1177 36.00 13.52 1.97
C THR A 1177 36.57 14.69 2.78
N LEU A 1178 35.87 15.10 3.85
CA LEU A 1178 36.22 16.26 4.66
C LEU A 1178 37.29 15.93 5.71
N THR A 1179 38.11 16.93 6.02
CA THR A 1179 38.98 16.92 7.21
C THR A 1179 38.15 16.93 8.49
N GLN A 1180 38.77 16.61 9.63
CA GLN A 1180 38.05 16.62 10.91
C GLN A 1180 37.52 18.02 11.26
N GLU A 1181 38.34 19.06 11.08
CA GLU A 1181 37.96 20.45 11.33
C GLU A 1181 36.75 20.88 10.48
N GLN A 1182 36.77 20.56 9.18
CA GLN A 1182 35.67 20.88 8.27
C GLN A 1182 34.37 20.14 8.64
N LEU A 1183 34.48 18.86 9.01
CA LEU A 1183 33.31 18.07 9.42
C LEU A 1183 32.70 18.59 10.73
N ASP A 1184 33.53 18.96 11.70
CA ASP A 1184 33.08 19.51 12.97
C ASP A 1184 32.42 20.89 12.77
N GLU A 1185 32.99 21.77 11.94
CA GLU A 1185 32.38 23.06 11.58
C GLU A 1185 31.03 22.87 10.88
N TYR A 1186 30.97 21.95 9.91
CA TYR A 1186 29.73 21.58 9.22
C TYR A 1186 28.65 21.09 10.20
N ASN A 1187 29.03 20.20 11.14
CA ASN A 1187 28.10 19.64 12.12
C ASN A 1187 27.51 20.72 13.05
N VAL A 1188 28.32 21.69 13.48
CA VAL A 1188 27.85 22.82 14.30
C VAL A 1188 26.81 23.65 13.54
N LYS A 1189 27.10 24.00 12.27
CA LYS A 1189 26.16 24.73 11.41
C LYS A 1189 24.87 23.94 11.18
N LEU A 1190 24.99 22.63 10.90
CA LEU A 1190 23.87 21.74 10.67
C LEU A 1190 22.92 21.67 11.88
N GLN A 1191 23.45 21.54 13.09
CA GLN A 1191 22.65 21.51 14.32
C GLN A 1191 21.87 22.80 14.54
N GLN A 1192 22.49 23.96 14.30
CA GLN A 1192 21.83 25.26 14.38
C GLN A 1192 20.68 25.37 13.38
N ARG A 1193 20.88 24.90 12.15
CA ARG A 1193 19.83 24.87 11.12
C ARG A 1193 18.70 23.91 11.44
N SER A 1194 19.02 22.72 11.96
CA SER A 1194 18.02 21.74 12.38
C SER A 1194 17.08 22.35 13.41
N ALA A 1195 17.62 23.01 14.44
CA ALA A 1195 16.82 23.68 15.46
C ALA A 1195 15.95 24.81 14.87
N LYS A 1196 16.49 25.58 13.91
CA LYS A 1196 15.74 26.65 13.21
C LYS A 1196 14.56 26.08 12.40
N SER A 1197 14.77 24.99 11.67
CA SER A 1197 13.74 24.33 10.87
C SER A 1197 12.67 23.64 11.73
N GLU A 1198 13.07 23.00 12.83
CA GLU A 1198 12.13 22.44 13.81
C GLU A 1198 11.26 23.53 14.42
N ARG A 1199 11.89 24.65 14.81
CA ARG A 1199 11.16 25.79 15.36
C ARG A 1199 10.16 26.37 14.35
N TYR A 1200 10.55 26.51 13.08
CA TYR A 1200 9.68 26.99 12.01
C TYR A 1200 8.39 26.17 11.88
N TRP A 1201 8.51 24.84 11.90
CA TRP A 1201 7.35 23.96 11.80
C TRP A 1201 6.49 23.96 13.05
N GLN A 1202 7.09 23.99 14.24
CA GLN A 1202 6.32 24.12 15.49
C GLN A 1202 5.56 25.45 15.54
N ASP A 1203 6.22 26.55 15.18
CA ASP A 1203 5.60 27.87 15.10
C ASP A 1203 4.48 27.91 14.04
N THR A 1204 4.64 27.19 12.93
CA THR A 1204 3.57 27.01 11.93
C THR A 1204 2.36 26.28 12.50
N LEU A 1205 2.58 25.11 13.11
CA LEU A 1205 1.50 24.27 13.65
C LEU A 1205 0.72 24.97 14.77
N VAL A 1206 1.42 25.76 15.59
CA VAL A 1206 0.85 26.54 16.70
C VAL A 1206 0.19 27.85 16.22
N GLY A 1207 0.42 28.25 14.96
CA GLY A 1207 -0.17 29.45 14.35
C GLY A 1207 0.57 30.76 14.66
N ASN A 1208 1.85 30.69 15.06
CA ASN A 1208 2.69 31.88 15.30
C ASN A 1208 3.05 32.61 13.99
N HIS A 1209 3.21 31.88 12.90
CA HIS A 1209 3.35 32.42 11.55
C HIS A 1209 2.79 31.42 10.52
N PRO A 1210 2.39 31.87 9.31
CA PRO A 1210 1.99 30.95 8.24
C PRO A 1210 3.15 30.07 7.76
N PHE A 1211 2.85 28.88 7.24
CA PHE A 1211 3.87 27.99 6.69
C PHE A 1211 4.59 28.60 5.49
N LEU A 1212 3.86 29.25 4.60
CA LEU A 1212 4.35 29.99 3.46
C LEU A 1212 4.26 31.48 3.76
N GLN A 1213 5.40 32.18 3.68
CA GLN A 1213 5.48 33.61 3.92
C GLN A 1213 5.77 34.33 2.59
N VAL A 1214 4.72 34.87 1.96
CA VAL A 1214 4.83 35.60 0.69
C VAL A 1214 5.69 36.85 0.88
N LYS A 1215 6.73 37.00 0.06
CA LYS A 1215 7.58 38.21 0.06
C LYS A 1215 6.88 39.34 -0.68
N SER A 1216 6.86 40.53 -0.07
CA SER A 1216 6.22 41.73 -0.64
C SER A 1216 7.18 42.60 -1.47
N HIS A 1217 8.50 42.46 -1.28
CA HIS A 1217 9.53 43.18 -2.02
C HIS A 1217 10.80 42.34 -2.24
N PRO A 1218 11.60 42.64 -3.28
CA PRO A 1218 12.95 42.08 -3.43
C PRO A 1218 13.87 42.45 -2.25
N PRO A 1219 15.00 41.74 -2.06
CA PRO A 1219 15.99 42.05 -1.02
C PRO A 1219 16.82 43.32 -1.31
N TYR A 1220 16.59 43.97 -2.45
CA TYR A 1220 17.25 45.20 -2.88
C TYR A 1220 16.22 46.26 -3.29
N THR A 1221 16.56 47.53 -3.13
CA THR A 1221 15.73 48.64 -3.62
C THR A 1221 15.87 48.82 -5.14
N ALA A 1222 14.92 49.50 -5.79
CA ALA A 1222 14.99 49.82 -7.21
C ALA A 1222 16.28 50.60 -7.60
N GLY A 1223 16.82 51.43 -6.69
CA GLY A 1223 18.09 52.12 -6.91
C GLY A 1223 19.32 51.22 -6.82
N GLN A 1224 19.22 50.12 -6.06
CA GLN A 1224 20.30 49.15 -5.88
C GLN A 1224 20.30 48.04 -6.93
N GLU A 1225 19.15 47.73 -7.54
CA GLU A 1225 18.95 46.60 -8.45
C GLU A 1225 20.10 46.43 -9.47
N LYS A 1226 20.39 47.48 -10.24
CA LYS A 1226 21.47 47.44 -11.25
C LYS A 1226 22.85 47.16 -10.62
N SER A 1227 23.14 47.75 -9.47
CA SER A 1227 24.41 47.53 -8.77
C SER A 1227 24.52 46.12 -8.21
N VAL A 1228 23.40 45.54 -7.76
CA VAL A 1228 23.32 44.15 -7.30
C VAL A 1228 23.54 43.21 -8.48
N TYR A 1229 22.85 43.40 -9.60
CA TYR A 1229 22.97 42.54 -10.79
C TYR A 1229 24.31 42.62 -11.54
N LEU A 1230 25.14 43.62 -11.28
CA LEU A 1230 26.44 43.77 -11.95
C LEU A 1230 27.64 43.43 -11.05
N ASN A 1231 27.45 43.31 -9.73
CA ASN A 1231 28.53 42.99 -8.80
C ASN A 1231 28.41 41.56 -8.25
N PRO A 1232 29.18 40.57 -8.77
CA PRO A 1232 29.09 39.18 -8.33
C PRO A 1232 29.57 38.93 -6.89
N LEU A 1233 30.22 39.92 -6.26
CA LEU A 1233 30.70 39.84 -4.88
C LEU A 1233 29.72 40.42 -3.86
N VAL A 1234 28.65 41.09 -4.30
CA VAL A 1234 27.66 41.66 -3.38
C VAL A 1234 26.88 40.53 -2.69
N ARG A 1235 26.58 40.70 -1.40
CA ARG A 1235 25.84 39.76 -0.57
C ARG A 1235 24.86 40.51 0.30
N ALA A 1236 23.70 39.89 0.55
CA ALA A 1236 22.73 40.40 1.50
C ALA A 1236 23.26 40.26 2.94
N LYS A 1237 22.79 41.12 3.83
CA LYS A 1237 23.06 41.07 5.27
C LYS A 1237 21.74 41.01 6.02
N HIS A 1238 21.73 40.28 7.13
CA HIS A 1238 20.59 40.26 8.03
C HIS A 1238 20.51 41.60 8.79
N ASP A 1239 19.44 42.35 8.59
CA ASP A 1239 19.14 43.56 9.34
C ASP A 1239 18.34 43.19 10.61
N SER A 1240 18.98 43.29 11.77
CA SER A 1240 18.35 42.95 13.05
C SER A 1240 17.16 43.86 13.42
N LYS A 1241 17.00 45.04 12.79
CA LYS A 1241 15.88 45.94 13.07
C LYS A 1241 14.62 45.54 12.32
N SER A 1242 14.76 45.23 11.02
CA SER A 1242 13.62 44.77 10.21
C SER A 1242 13.40 43.25 10.28
N GLY A 1243 14.39 42.47 10.70
CA GLY A 1243 14.34 41.01 10.72
C GLY A 1243 14.48 40.39 9.32
N GLU A 1244 14.96 41.15 8.35
CA GLU A 1244 15.01 40.77 6.92
C GLU A 1244 16.43 40.80 6.37
N TYR A 1245 16.68 40.03 5.30
CA TYR A 1245 17.92 40.08 4.54
C TYR A 1245 17.86 41.16 3.45
N LYS A 1246 18.81 42.11 3.49
CA LYS A 1246 18.87 43.27 2.57
C LYS A 1246 20.28 43.50 2.03
N PHE A 1247 20.37 44.04 0.81
CA PHE A 1247 21.64 44.40 0.14
C PHE A 1247 22.18 45.78 0.52
#